data_AF-A0A509L3X9-F1
#
_entry.id   AF-A0A509L3X9-F1
#
_cell.length_a   1.000
_cell.length_b   1.000
_cell.length_c   1.000
_cell.angle_alpha   90.00
_cell.angle_beta   90.00
_cell.angle_gamma   90.00
#
_symmetry.space_group_name_H-M   'P 1'
#
loop_
_entity.id
_entity.type
_entity.pdbx_description
1 polymer ?
#
loop_
_entity_poly.entity_id
_entity_poly.type
_entity_poly.pdbx_seq_one_letter_code
_entity_poly.pdbx_strand_id
1 'polypeptide(L)'
;ILSSIADGEMKKIRLNQIEIPHLLLMAILEQVLPGHGYISIKDTHQLETVTHLPVLEKDREQLQQVMDTYPVRLSRHTIRQMLVSKDVAYQYLPFTEELDSGGHTNTWIGQFHDGLLEQMYQNRVIFLLNMTCPVYCRFCFRKHKDSRNEQNPTVKDVEKAVQHVKDSLSVKEIVVTGGDPFMNRANMAATIDGLMQVDHVQTLRLATRSISYYPDLFLAKEGAYLKYLKQKSFELQQHGKRMEVATHFIHPDEVSPESLDIITDLVNNGIAVYVQTPFLSDCNDKGPELVKLFSLLRGAGAELHYIYIPCSPIHGNSIYWSSLSKGIGIANYLRAHLSDRIIPRICTATPIGKMDWYTSGWAVEKVEGNDNFIWIRTPYTPDYFKSFAPLANTLSNIRVNDEGTIDIQYMAQIGDEALLHGPRPKRVVSKKIFASTDDIKTLQYRLTHERQTAPSIVDTGLEKLFRLHETRVEMDARASEKEIDYIRSDDRITDVIIASSTDTTASLFYIKQLIKSLKDIPHVNAVRLVSKKFNTAPESYTRAVINTLGELNNLCVVNPLRLEIETWFTLGSEITDTHAKLVRRLNNKGITVYGNTALFGGVNDSDVQIHSLAYRMRKAGIEFHHLYVAGLALQQKWNIDHPVDSYDVVDIATKVRREGSGREIPRYMISTPLGEVDYGLTSSFVNENGQVKIKLDCFDLSYFKELNENFVLPDGITTENGSPVVPIQGLIKSNLFPVS
;
A
#
# COMPACT_ATOMS: atom_id res chain seq x y z
N ILE A 1 -18.09 -24.85 -12.78
CA ILE A 1 -18.63 -23.49 -12.46
C ILE A 1 -17.81 -22.38 -13.12
N LEU A 2 -16.48 -22.32 -12.89
CA LEU A 2 -15.64 -21.31 -13.57
C LEU A 2 -15.61 -21.52 -15.09
N SER A 3 -15.59 -22.77 -15.56
CA SER A 3 -15.73 -23.10 -16.98
C SER A 3 -17.09 -22.69 -17.58
N SER A 4 -18.20 -22.79 -16.84
CA SER A 4 -19.50 -22.28 -17.31
C SER A 4 -19.58 -20.75 -17.30
N ILE A 5 -18.72 -20.09 -16.53
CA ILE A 5 -18.51 -18.63 -16.60
C ILE A 5 -17.50 -18.30 -17.72
N ALA A 6 -16.60 -19.23 -18.10
CA ALA A 6 -15.52 -19.03 -19.08
C ALA A 6 -15.88 -19.48 -20.52
N ASP A 7 -16.80 -20.42 -20.70
CA ASP A 7 -17.42 -20.79 -21.99
C ASP A 7 -18.38 -19.68 -22.47
N GLY A 8 -18.70 -18.73 -21.60
CA GLY A 8 -19.07 -17.38 -21.98
C GLY A 8 -17.85 -16.50 -21.88
N GLU A 9 -17.28 -16.04 -22.99
CA GLU A 9 -16.47 -14.81 -22.96
C GLU A 9 -17.18 -13.79 -22.07
N MET A 10 -16.45 -13.13 -21.15
CA MET A 10 -17.01 -12.05 -20.32
C MET A 10 -17.79 -11.10 -21.21
N LYS A 11 -19.11 -11.28 -21.30
CA LYS A 11 -19.95 -10.38 -22.05
C LYS A 11 -20.06 -9.17 -21.16
N LYS A 12 -19.15 -8.21 -21.38
CA LYS A 12 -19.44 -6.78 -21.33
C LYS A 12 -20.93 -6.65 -21.62
N ILE A 13 -21.73 -6.42 -20.58
CA ILE A 13 -23.17 -6.49 -20.74
C ILE A 13 -23.53 -5.33 -21.65
N ARG A 14 -24.04 -5.65 -22.84
CA ARG A 14 -24.36 -4.67 -23.85
C ARG A 14 -25.87 -4.56 -23.99
N LEU A 15 -26.39 -3.35 -23.84
CA LEU A 15 -27.76 -3.02 -24.22
C LEU A 15 -27.70 -2.17 -25.48
N ASN A 16 -28.28 -2.65 -26.59
CA ASN A 16 -28.24 -1.98 -27.89
C ASN A 16 -26.82 -1.54 -28.31
N GLN A 17 -25.84 -2.43 -28.17
CA GLN A 17 -24.40 -2.21 -28.46
C GLN A 17 -23.64 -1.33 -27.45
N ILE A 18 -24.32 -0.68 -26.50
CA ILE A 18 -23.67 0.10 -25.44
C ILE A 18 -23.26 -0.82 -24.30
N GLU A 19 -21.96 -0.88 -24.03
CA GLU A 19 -21.42 -1.57 -22.87
C GLU A 19 -21.81 -0.83 -21.58
N ILE A 20 -22.45 -1.55 -20.66
CA ILE A 20 -22.86 -1.02 -19.37
C ILE A 20 -21.64 -0.99 -18.44
N PRO A 21 -21.25 0.18 -17.89
CA PRO A 21 -20.15 0.27 -16.94
C PRO A 21 -20.40 -0.59 -15.70
N HIS A 22 -19.36 -1.22 -15.18
CA HIS A 22 -19.46 -2.15 -14.04
C HIS A 22 -20.19 -1.56 -12.83
N LEU A 23 -19.87 -0.32 -12.43
CA LEU A 23 -20.53 0.34 -11.28
C LEU A 23 -22.03 0.55 -11.51
N LEU A 24 -22.44 0.87 -12.75
CA LEU A 24 -23.86 0.99 -13.11
C LEU A 24 -24.54 -0.38 -13.09
N LEU A 25 -23.86 -1.42 -13.57
CA LEU A 25 -24.35 -2.79 -13.52
C LEU A 25 -24.58 -3.26 -12.09
N MET A 26 -23.66 -2.96 -11.17
CA MET A 26 -23.84 -3.25 -9.74
C MET A 26 -25.07 -2.55 -9.16
N ALA A 27 -25.26 -1.26 -9.47
CA ALA A 27 -26.45 -0.52 -9.04
C ALA A 27 -27.76 -1.13 -9.59
N ILE A 28 -27.76 -1.63 -10.83
CA ILE A 28 -28.92 -2.32 -11.43
C ILE A 28 -29.19 -3.66 -10.74
N LEU A 29 -28.15 -4.45 -10.45
CA LEU A 29 -28.29 -5.75 -9.81
C LEU A 29 -28.85 -5.66 -8.39
N GLU A 30 -28.56 -4.59 -7.66
CA GLU A 30 -29.18 -4.31 -6.36
C GLU A 30 -30.71 -4.19 -6.47
N GLN A 31 -31.22 -3.62 -7.56
CA GLN A 31 -32.66 -3.48 -7.82
C GLN A 31 -33.31 -4.78 -8.36
N VAL A 32 -32.63 -5.48 -9.27
CA VAL A 32 -33.18 -6.66 -9.96
C VAL A 32 -33.06 -7.94 -9.14
N LEU A 33 -32.02 -8.06 -8.30
CA LEU A 33 -31.81 -9.19 -7.40
C LEU A 33 -31.76 -8.69 -5.95
N PRO A 34 -32.88 -8.21 -5.37
CA PRO A 34 -32.87 -7.59 -4.05
C PRO A 34 -32.59 -8.58 -2.92
N GLY A 35 -32.34 -8.04 -1.73
CA GLY A 35 -32.11 -8.78 -0.50
C GLY A 35 -30.74 -8.49 0.12
N HIS A 36 -30.64 -8.74 1.42
CA HIS A 36 -29.46 -8.42 2.22
C HIS A 36 -29.00 -9.65 3.00
N GLY A 37 -27.84 -9.53 3.64
CA GLY A 37 -27.29 -10.57 4.52
C GLY A 37 -26.43 -11.60 3.80
N TYR A 38 -26.12 -12.67 4.53
CA TYR A 38 -25.25 -13.75 4.07
C TYR A 38 -25.81 -15.13 4.46
N ILE A 39 -25.40 -16.15 3.73
CA ILE A 39 -25.84 -17.54 3.88
C ILE A 39 -24.63 -18.48 3.91
N SER A 40 -24.65 -19.46 4.83
CA SER A 40 -23.67 -20.55 4.82
C SER A 40 -24.19 -21.67 3.95
N ILE A 41 -23.47 -22.00 2.88
CA ILE A 41 -23.86 -23.02 1.92
C ILE A 41 -23.54 -24.40 2.49
N LYS A 42 -24.52 -25.31 2.48
CA LYS A 42 -24.45 -26.64 3.09
C LYS A 42 -24.13 -27.74 2.09
N ASP A 43 -24.66 -27.62 0.88
CA ASP A 43 -24.48 -28.62 -0.16
C ASP A 43 -24.42 -28.00 -1.55
N THR A 44 -23.97 -28.80 -2.53
CA THR A 44 -23.79 -28.34 -3.92
C THR A 44 -25.11 -27.98 -4.60
N HIS A 45 -26.24 -28.56 -4.21
CA HIS A 45 -27.56 -28.17 -4.72
C HIS A 45 -27.96 -26.78 -4.21
N GLN A 46 -27.72 -26.49 -2.94
CA GLN A 46 -27.91 -25.15 -2.37
C GLN A 46 -26.96 -24.14 -3.02
N LEU A 47 -25.71 -24.52 -3.28
CA LEU A 47 -24.75 -23.66 -3.98
C LEU A 47 -25.31 -23.24 -5.35
N GLU A 48 -25.74 -24.20 -6.15
CA GLU A 48 -26.33 -23.97 -7.48
C GLU A 48 -27.60 -23.11 -7.39
N THR A 49 -28.48 -23.43 -6.45
CA THR A 49 -29.76 -22.71 -6.27
C THR A 49 -29.53 -21.25 -5.87
N VAL A 50 -28.62 -20.99 -4.92
CA VAL A 50 -28.37 -19.66 -4.37
C VAL A 50 -27.58 -18.77 -5.32
N THR A 51 -26.62 -19.36 -6.05
CA THR A 51 -25.75 -18.61 -6.96
C THR A 51 -26.32 -18.48 -8.36
N HIS A 52 -27.30 -19.32 -8.73
CA HIS A 52 -27.78 -19.47 -10.11
C HIS A 52 -26.70 -19.89 -11.11
N LEU A 53 -25.61 -20.49 -10.61
CA LEU A 53 -24.50 -20.98 -11.41
C LEU A 53 -24.51 -22.51 -11.46
N PRO A 54 -24.39 -23.13 -12.64
CA PRO A 54 -24.52 -24.57 -12.77
C PRO A 54 -23.35 -25.30 -12.12
N VAL A 55 -23.68 -26.37 -11.38
CA VAL A 55 -22.70 -27.30 -10.83
C VAL A 55 -22.70 -28.55 -11.70
N LEU A 56 -21.57 -28.87 -12.32
CA LEU A 56 -21.46 -30.03 -13.19
C LEU A 56 -21.60 -31.30 -12.37
N GLU A 57 -22.40 -32.26 -12.85
CA GLU A 57 -22.70 -33.50 -12.12
C GLU A 57 -21.44 -34.27 -11.72
N LYS A 58 -20.45 -34.33 -12.64
CA LYS A 58 -19.16 -34.96 -12.41
C LYS A 58 -18.34 -34.34 -11.27
N ASP A 59 -18.58 -33.08 -10.91
CA ASP A 59 -17.79 -32.34 -9.92
C ASP A 59 -18.53 -32.27 -8.56
N ARG A 60 -19.81 -32.66 -8.47
CA ARG A 60 -20.64 -32.47 -7.27
C ARG A 60 -20.07 -33.14 -6.03
N GLU A 61 -19.62 -34.38 -6.14
CA GLU A 61 -19.09 -35.12 -4.99
C GLU A 61 -17.82 -34.47 -4.44
N GLN A 62 -16.87 -34.13 -5.31
CA GLN A 62 -15.63 -33.48 -4.93
C GLN A 62 -15.87 -32.07 -4.38
N LEU A 63 -16.78 -31.29 -4.99
CA LEU A 63 -17.15 -29.98 -4.47
C LEU A 63 -17.84 -30.07 -3.11
N GLN A 64 -18.64 -31.11 -2.86
CA GLN A 64 -19.20 -31.36 -1.53
C GLN A 64 -18.07 -31.60 -0.52
N GLN A 65 -17.10 -32.45 -0.85
CA GLN A 65 -15.93 -32.69 0.00
C GLN A 65 -15.15 -31.39 0.28
N VAL A 66 -14.95 -30.55 -0.74
CA VAL A 66 -14.33 -29.22 -0.58
C VAL A 66 -15.12 -28.35 0.39
N MET A 67 -16.45 -28.32 0.28
CA MET A 67 -17.30 -27.52 1.15
C MET A 67 -17.31 -28.02 2.61
N ASP A 68 -17.19 -29.33 2.80
CA ASP A 68 -17.12 -29.96 4.12
C ASP A 68 -15.79 -29.65 4.84
N THR A 69 -14.69 -29.60 4.08
CA THR A 69 -13.34 -29.23 4.57
C THR A 69 -13.18 -27.71 4.70
N TYR A 70 -13.67 -26.95 3.73
CA TYR A 70 -13.52 -25.50 3.60
C TYR A 70 -14.89 -24.84 3.42
N PRO A 71 -15.56 -24.44 4.53
CA PRO A 71 -16.93 -23.94 4.48
C PRO A 71 -17.11 -22.78 3.52
N VAL A 72 -18.25 -22.76 2.83
CA VAL A 72 -18.65 -21.68 1.92
C VAL A 72 -19.70 -20.81 2.61
N ARG A 73 -19.49 -19.49 2.56
CA ARG A 73 -20.44 -18.50 3.03
C ARG A 73 -20.40 -17.30 2.10
N LEU A 74 -21.55 -16.88 1.62
CA LEU A 74 -21.71 -15.86 0.59
C LEU A 74 -22.71 -14.80 1.06
N SER A 75 -22.43 -13.53 0.76
CA SER A 75 -23.41 -12.46 0.93
C SER A 75 -24.26 -12.31 -0.34
N ARG A 76 -25.42 -11.66 -0.23
CA ARG A 76 -26.20 -11.29 -1.42
C ARG A 76 -25.41 -10.36 -2.35
N HIS A 77 -24.62 -9.45 -1.79
CA HIS A 77 -23.74 -8.56 -2.55
C HIS A 77 -22.72 -9.34 -3.40
N THR A 78 -22.00 -10.28 -2.79
CA THR A 78 -21.01 -11.11 -3.51
C THR A 78 -21.68 -11.97 -4.56
N ILE A 79 -22.86 -12.52 -4.30
CA ILE A 79 -23.62 -13.27 -5.32
C ILE A 79 -23.89 -12.39 -6.56
N ARG A 80 -24.31 -11.13 -6.38
CA ARG A 80 -24.49 -10.19 -7.50
C ARG A 80 -23.18 -9.96 -8.26
N GLN A 81 -22.08 -9.70 -7.55
CA GLN A 81 -20.77 -9.47 -8.17
C GLN A 81 -20.32 -10.69 -9.00
N MET A 82 -20.47 -11.90 -8.46
CA MET A 82 -20.05 -13.14 -9.14
C MET A 82 -20.86 -13.46 -10.39
N LEU A 83 -22.12 -13.01 -10.47
CA LEU A 83 -22.94 -13.19 -11.68
C LEU A 83 -22.40 -12.42 -12.89
N VAL A 84 -21.57 -11.39 -12.64
CA VAL A 84 -21.05 -10.51 -13.69
C VAL A 84 -19.53 -10.40 -13.71
N SER A 85 -18.84 -11.12 -12.83
CA SER A 85 -17.39 -11.17 -12.77
C SER A 85 -16.88 -12.56 -12.40
N LYS A 86 -16.14 -13.16 -13.35
CA LYS A 86 -15.44 -14.43 -13.13
C LYS A 86 -14.37 -14.27 -12.05
N ASP A 87 -13.72 -13.11 -11.98
CA ASP A 87 -12.59 -12.85 -11.08
C ASP A 87 -13.07 -12.67 -9.65
N VAL A 88 -14.31 -12.20 -9.46
CA VAL A 88 -14.98 -12.26 -8.16
C VAL A 88 -15.40 -13.70 -7.85
N ALA A 89 -16.01 -14.41 -8.81
CA ALA A 89 -16.42 -15.81 -8.62
C ALA A 89 -15.25 -16.71 -8.20
N TYR A 90 -14.10 -16.50 -8.82
CA TYR A 90 -12.84 -17.18 -8.54
C TYR A 90 -12.45 -17.08 -7.05
N GLN A 91 -12.70 -15.94 -6.42
CA GLN A 91 -12.32 -15.68 -5.04
C GLN A 91 -13.23 -16.32 -3.99
N TYR A 92 -14.46 -16.72 -4.35
CA TYR A 92 -15.50 -17.11 -3.38
C TYR A 92 -16.19 -18.45 -3.67
N LEU A 93 -16.21 -18.93 -4.91
CA LEU A 93 -16.79 -20.22 -5.26
C LEU A 93 -15.81 -21.37 -5.01
N PRO A 94 -16.27 -22.50 -4.46
CA PRO A 94 -15.41 -23.67 -4.29
C PRO A 94 -15.02 -24.26 -5.64
N PHE A 95 -13.83 -24.85 -5.68
CA PHE A 95 -13.30 -25.57 -6.84
C PHE A 95 -12.66 -26.89 -6.40
N THR A 96 -12.62 -27.89 -7.28
CA THR A 96 -12.19 -29.27 -6.94
C THR A 96 -10.71 -29.37 -6.56
N GLU A 97 -9.89 -28.49 -7.12
CA GLU A 97 -8.45 -28.40 -6.89
C GLU A 97 -8.15 -27.94 -5.44
N GLU A 98 -9.15 -27.47 -4.68
CA GLU A 98 -8.97 -27.22 -3.25
C GLU A 98 -8.67 -28.49 -2.44
N LEU A 99 -8.94 -29.68 -2.99
CA LEU A 99 -8.57 -30.95 -2.35
C LEU A 99 -7.05 -31.22 -2.40
N ASP A 100 -6.28 -30.43 -3.16
CA ASP A 100 -4.83 -30.50 -3.16
C ASP A 100 -4.25 -30.15 -1.77
N SER A 101 -3.43 -31.05 -1.24
CA SER A 101 -2.78 -30.89 0.05
C SER A 101 -1.43 -30.18 -0.03
N GLY A 102 -1.07 -29.59 -1.17
CA GLY A 102 0.14 -28.79 -1.32
C GLY A 102 0.14 -27.55 -0.42
N GLY A 103 1.30 -27.21 0.16
CA GLY A 103 1.47 -26.02 0.98
C GLY A 103 1.44 -26.28 2.48
N HIS A 104 1.13 -25.24 3.25
CA HIS A 104 1.06 -25.30 4.71
C HIS A 104 -0.39 -25.37 5.22
N THR A 105 -0.58 -25.96 6.40
CA THR A 105 -1.85 -25.90 7.15
C THR A 105 -2.00 -24.59 7.93
N ASN A 106 -0.89 -24.10 8.50
CA ASN A 106 -0.80 -22.84 9.24
C ASN A 106 0.43 -22.05 8.75
N THR A 107 0.29 -20.74 8.54
CA THR A 107 1.38 -19.89 8.02
C THR A 107 1.91 -18.88 9.04
N TRP A 108 1.46 -18.94 10.29
CA TRP A 108 1.79 -17.97 11.33
C TRP A 108 2.47 -18.62 12.54
N ILE A 109 3.46 -17.90 13.09
CA ILE A 109 4.27 -18.32 14.26
C ILE A 109 4.13 -17.35 15.44
N GLY A 110 3.33 -16.29 15.29
CA GLY A 110 3.11 -15.31 16.36
C GLY A 110 2.75 -16.00 17.68
N GLN A 111 3.34 -15.54 18.78
CA GLN A 111 2.97 -16.07 20.10
C GLN A 111 1.52 -15.73 20.37
N PHE A 112 0.69 -16.76 20.50
CA PHE A 112 -0.69 -16.63 20.97
C PHE A 112 -0.68 -16.50 22.48
N HIS A 113 -0.94 -15.30 22.99
CA HIS A 113 -1.27 -15.12 24.40
C HIS A 113 -2.77 -15.39 24.58
N ASP A 114 -3.08 -16.49 25.29
CA ASP A 114 -4.44 -16.93 25.65
C ASP A 114 -5.42 -16.98 24.46
N GLY A 115 -4.92 -17.25 23.25
CA GLY A 115 -5.71 -17.40 22.01
C GLY A 115 -6.24 -16.11 21.38
N LEU A 116 -6.18 -14.96 22.07
CA LEU A 116 -6.73 -13.69 21.60
C LEU A 116 -5.69 -12.77 20.95
N LEU A 117 -4.46 -12.75 21.48
CA LEU A 117 -3.44 -11.78 21.10
C LEU A 117 -2.28 -12.49 20.40
N GLU A 118 -1.95 -12.05 19.18
CA GLU A 118 -0.73 -12.44 18.47
C GLU A 118 0.29 -11.29 18.50
N GLN A 119 1.53 -11.58 18.89
CA GLN A 119 2.63 -10.62 18.81
C GLN A 119 3.76 -11.13 17.90
N MET A 120 3.82 -10.58 16.68
CA MET A 120 4.89 -10.85 15.71
C MET A 120 5.97 -9.75 15.68
N TYR A 121 5.71 -8.62 16.35
CA TYR A 121 6.55 -7.44 16.29
C TYR A 121 6.63 -6.78 17.67
N GLN A 122 7.75 -6.12 17.94
CA GLN A 122 7.97 -5.50 19.25
C GLN A 122 6.98 -4.36 19.54
N ASN A 123 6.60 -3.60 18.50
CA ASN A 123 5.83 -2.36 18.63
C ASN A 123 4.33 -2.50 18.29
N ARG A 124 3.85 -3.70 17.94
CA ARG A 124 2.46 -3.89 17.53
C ARG A 124 1.96 -5.31 17.78
N VAL A 125 0.67 -5.40 18.10
CA VAL A 125 -0.02 -6.66 18.40
C VAL A 125 -1.30 -6.77 17.58
N ILE A 126 -1.78 -8.00 17.41
CA ILE A 126 -3.00 -8.33 16.68
C ILE A 126 -3.99 -8.94 17.68
N PHE A 127 -5.21 -8.40 17.73
CA PHE A 127 -6.32 -8.91 18.53
C PHE A 127 -7.28 -9.68 17.62
N LEU A 128 -7.51 -10.97 17.89
CA LEU A 128 -8.40 -11.85 17.14
C LEU A 128 -9.76 -11.98 17.83
N LEU A 129 -10.69 -11.07 17.56
CA LEU A 129 -11.92 -10.98 18.35
C LEU A 129 -12.97 -12.05 18.02
N ASN A 130 -12.85 -12.69 16.88
CA ASN A 130 -13.74 -13.75 16.39
C ASN A 130 -13.13 -14.38 15.13
N MET A 131 -13.26 -15.70 14.93
CA MET A 131 -12.65 -16.40 13.79
C MET A 131 -13.57 -16.56 12.57
N THR A 132 -14.81 -16.07 12.65
CA THR A 132 -15.79 -16.15 11.55
C THR A 132 -15.86 -14.87 10.71
N CYS A 133 -16.21 -15.00 9.43
CA CYS A 133 -16.45 -13.88 8.52
C CYS A 133 -17.91 -13.92 8.01
N PRO A 134 -18.49 -12.79 7.59
CA PRO A 134 -19.73 -12.79 6.81
C PRO A 134 -19.61 -13.53 5.48
N VAL A 135 -18.43 -13.47 4.84
CA VAL A 135 -18.12 -14.14 3.57
C VAL A 135 -16.76 -14.82 3.65
N TYR A 136 -16.64 -16.02 3.10
CA TYR A 136 -15.42 -16.82 3.15
C TYR A 136 -14.67 -16.80 1.82
N CYS A 137 -13.51 -16.13 1.80
CA CYS A 137 -12.60 -16.11 0.67
C CYS A 137 -11.92 -17.48 0.54
N ARG A 138 -11.82 -18.02 -0.68
CA ARG A 138 -11.21 -19.33 -0.91
C ARG A 138 -9.70 -19.32 -0.68
N PHE A 139 -9.05 -18.19 -0.90
CA PHE A 139 -7.62 -18.00 -0.65
C PHE A 139 -7.24 -17.69 0.82
N CYS A 140 -8.20 -17.70 1.76
CA CYS A 140 -7.97 -17.27 3.14
C CYS A 140 -6.95 -18.15 3.87
N PHE A 141 -5.94 -17.54 4.50
CA PHE A 141 -4.97 -18.28 5.34
C PHE A 141 -5.63 -19.00 6.54
N ARG A 142 -6.82 -18.55 6.99
CA ARG A 142 -7.67 -19.21 8.02
C ARG A 142 -8.85 -19.99 7.40
N LYS A 143 -8.67 -20.59 6.21
CA LYS A 143 -9.78 -21.27 5.50
C LYS A 143 -10.24 -22.58 6.14
N HIS A 144 -9.35 -23.27 6.86
CA HIS A 144 -9.65 -24.54 7.52
C HIS A 144 -10.82 -24.42 8.50
N LYS A 145 -11.73 -25.39 8.47
CA LYS A 145 -12.93 -25.43 9.33
C LYS A 145 -12.59 -25.37 10.82
N ASP A 146 -11.51 -26.03 11.23
CA ASP A 146 -11.09 -26.06 12.64
C ASP A 146 -10.80 -24.66 13.17
N SER A 147 -10.06 -23.84 12.42
CA SER A 147 -9.80 -22.44 12.77
C SER A 147 -11.08 -21.63 12.93
N ARG A 148 -12.13 -21.92 12.13
CA ARG A 148 -13.41 -21.18 12.16
C ARG A 148 -14.34 -21.65 13.27
N ASN A 149 -14.10 -22.83 13.84
CA ASN A 149 -14.90 -23.43 14.91
C ASN A 149 -14.27 -23.21 16.30
N GLU A 150 -13.10 -22.56 16.36
CA GLU A 150 -12.52 -22.14 17.63
C GLU A 150 -13.51 -21.30 18.45
N GLN A 151 -13.46 -21.48 19.77
CA GLN A 151 -14.34 -20.74 20.67
C GLN A 151 -14.02 -19.25 20.60
N ASN A 152 -15.04 -18.42 20.40
CA ASN A 152 -14.85 -16.99 20.39
C ASN A 152 -14.39 -16.49 21.78
N PRO A 153 -13.46 -15.52 21.82
CA PRO A 153 -13.00 -14.92 23.06
C PRO A 153 -14.16 -14.22 23.78
N THR A 154 -14.11 -14.15 25.11
CA THR A 154 -15.05 -13.38 25.93
C THR A 154 -14.54 -11.96 26.16
N VAL A 155 -15.42 -11.07 26.66
CA VAL A 155 -15.01 -9.72 27.08
C VAL A 155 -13.92 -9.77 28.16
N LYS A 156 -13.93 -10.77 29.05
CA LYS A 156 -12.88 -10.95 30.06
C LYS A 156 -11.53 -11.29 29.44
N ASP A 157 -11.53 -12.04 28.33
CA ASP A 157 -10.29 -12.33 27.62
C ASP A 157 -9.74 -11.08 26.94
N VAL A 158 -10.63 -10.22 26.40
CA VAL A 158 -10.27 -8.89 25.90
C VAL A 158 -9.65 -8.02 26.98
N GLU A 159 -10.24 -7.97 28.17
CA GLU A 159 -9.69 -7.20 29.30
C GLU A 159 -8.27 -7.67 29.69
N LYS A 160 -8.01 -8.98 29.69
CA LYS A 160 -6.66 -9.53 29.91
C LYS A 160 -5.69 -9.12 28.81
N ALA A 161 -6.09 -9.17 27.53
CA ALA A 161 -5.25 -8.75 26.43
C ALA A 161 -4.94 -7.24 26.48
N VAL A 162 -5.92 -6.41 26.86
CA VAL A 162 -5.70 -4.96 27.12
C VAL A 162 -4.71 -4.77 28.27
N GLN A 163 -4.81 -5.57 29.34
CA GLN A 163 -3.85 -5.52 30.45
C GLN A 163 -2.43 -5.89 29.99
N HIS A 164 -2.27 -6.92 29.16
CA HIS A 164 -0.97 -7.24 28.56
C HIS A 164 -0.40 -6.07 27.74
N VAL A 165 -1.22 -5.37 26.95
CA VAL A 165 -0.78 -4.17 26.21
C VAL A 165 -0.37 -3.06 27.16
N LYS A 166 -1.09 -2.88 28.28
CA LYS A 166 -0.75 -1.90 29.31
C LYS A 166 0.61 -2.17 29.94
N ASP A 167 0.95 -3.44 30.15
CA ASP A 167 2.23 -3.86 30.73
C ASP A 167 3.38 -3.85 29.70
N SER A 168 3.05 -3.86 28.41
CA SER A 168 4.02 -3.89 27.29
C SER A 168 4.23 -2.51 26.66
N LEU A 169 5.09 -1.68 27.28
CA LEU A 169 5.30 -0.27 26.88
C LEU A 169 5.84 -0.08 25.46
N SER A 170 6.43 -1.11 24.84
CA SER A 170 6.90 -1.06 23.45
C SER A 170 5.75 -1.04 22.45
N VAL A 171 4.57 -1.58 22.79
CA VAL A 171 3.42 -1.71 21.89
C VAL A 171 2.76 -0.35 21.66
N LYS A 172 2.83 0.16 20.43
CA LYS A 172 2.24 1.45 20.02
C LYS A 172 1.03 1.29 19.12
N GLU A 173 0.91 0.18 18.42
CA GLU A 173 -0.17 -0.06 17.46
C GLU A 173 -0.90 -1.37 17.71
N ILE A 174 -2.22 -1.36 17.56
CA ILE A 174 -3.05 -2.55 17.70
C ILE A 174 -3.84 -2.76 16.42
N VAL A 175 -3.77 -3.97 15.88
CA VAL A 175 -4.64 -4.41 14.78
C VAL A 175 -5.75 -5.26 15.36
N VAL A 176 -6.99 -4.83 15.22
CA VAL A 176 -8.19 -5.55 15.67
C VAL A 176 -8.78 -6.27 14.47
N THR A 177 -8.79 -7.60 14.52
CA THR A 177 -9.14 -8.48 13.40
C THR A 177 -9.68 -9.83 13.90
N GLY A 178 -9.44 -10.91 13.15
CA GLY A 178 -9.96 -12.24 13.35
C GLY A 178 -10.34 -12.81 11.98
N GLY A 179 -11.58 -13.25 11.83
CA GLY A 179 -12.26 -13.26 10.54
C GLY A 179 -12.70 -11.84 10.18
N ASP A 180 -13.66 -11.30 10.94
CA ASP A 180 -14.07 -9.90 10.86
C ASP A 180 -14.42 -9.36 12.27
N PRO A 181 -13.87 -8.19 12.68
CA PRO A 181 -14.04 -7.67 14.04
C PRO A 181 -15.49 -7.26 14.35
N PHE A 182 -16.31 -6.95 13.33
CA PHE A 182 -17.69 -6.49 13.52
C PHE A 182 -18.66 -7.63 13.87
N MET A 183 -18.23 -8.86 13.70
CA MET A 183 -18.98 -10.07 14.07
C MET A 183 -19.08 -10.27 15.59
N ASN A 184 -18.22 -9.61 16.38
CA ASN A 184 -18.32 -9.60 17.83
C ASN A 184 -18.25 -8.17 18.37
N ARG A 185 -19.40 -7.47 18.30
CA ARG A 185 -19.52 -6.06 18.70
C ARG A 185 -19.12 -5.80 20.15
N ALA A 186 -19.44 -6.70 21.07
CA ALA A 186 -19.13 -6.54 22.49
C ALA A 186 -17.61 -6.52 22.71
N ASN A 187 -16.89 -7.48 22.12
CA ASN A 187 -15.43 -7.53 22.20
C ASN A 187 -14.78 -6.36 21.47
N MET A 188 -15.31 -5.94 20.32
CA MET A 188 -14.79 -4.79 19.59
C MET A 188 -14.92 -3.51 20.41
N ALA A 189 -16.08 -3.29 21.05
CA ALA A 189 -16.29 -2.15 21.94
C ALA A 189 -15.36 -2.19 23.15
N ALA A 190 -15.29 -3.32 23.85
CA ALA A 190 -14.39 -3.51 24.99
C ALA A 190 -12.91 -3.27 24.62
N THR A 191 -12.49 -3.72 23.43
CA THR A 191 -11.12 -3.51 22.92
C THR A 191 -10.84 -2.03 22.69
N ILE A 192 -11.72 -1.32 21.97
CA ILE A 192 -11.54 0.10 21.67
C ILE A 192 -11.53 0.92 22.97
N ASP A 193 -12.49 0.67 23.86
CA ASP A 193 -12.64 1.43 25.11
C ASP A 193 -11.48 1.18 26.08
N GLY A 194 -11.04 -0.08 26.21
CA GLY A 194 -9.89 -0.42 27.04
C GLY A 194 -8.57 0.18 26.53
N LEU A 195 -8.28 0.03 25.23
CA LEU A 195 -7.04 0.56 24.64
C LEU A 195 -7.01 2.09 24.57
N MET A 196 -8.17 2.75 24.53
CA MET A 196 -8.27 4.21 24.62
C MET A 196 -7.66 4.74 25.93
N GLN A 197 -7.69 3.97 27.01
CA GLN A 197 -7.13 4.34 28.31
C GLN A 197 -5.63 4.02 28.47
N VAL A 198 -4.99 3.39 27.48
CA VAL A 198 -3.57 3.00 27.57
C VAL A 198 -2.69 4.09 26.95
N ASP A 199 -1.99 4.88 27.76
CA ASP A 199 -1.28 6.10 27.33
C ASP A 199 -0.32 5.91 26.15
N HIS A 200 0.49 4.85 26.16
CA HIS A 200 1.52 4.62 25.14
C HIS A 200 0.98 4.11 23.80
N VAL A 201 -0.30 3.73 23.72
CA VAL A 201 -0.96 3.33 22.48
C VAL A 201 -1.25 4.55 21.60
N GLN A 202 -0.88 4.47 20.32
CA GLN A 202 -1.00 5.57 19.37
C GLN A 202 -2.06 5.32 18.30
N THR A 203 -2.17 4.08 17.80
CA THR A 203 -3.06 3.75 16.67
C THR A 203 -3.83 2.45 16.92
N LEU A 204 -5.13 2.48 16.65
CA LEU A 204 -5.99 1.30 16.54
C LEU A 204 -6.38 1.12 15.07
N ARG A 205 -6.15 -0.08 14.53
CA ARG A 205 -6.51 -0.43 13.14
C ARG A 205 -7.58 -1.51 13.14
N LEU A 206 -8.75 -1.21 12.61
CA LEU A 206 -9.82 -2.20 12.45
C LEU A 206 -9.68 -2.85 11.08
N ALA A 207 -9.35 -4.15 11.03
CA ALA A 207 -9.17 -4.85 9.76
C ALA A 207 -10.43 -5.64 9.39
N THR A 208 -11.12 -5.17 8.36
CA THR A 208 -12.39 -5.74 7.85
C THR A 208 -12.38 -5.77 6.33
N ARG A 209 -12.73 -6.91 5.75
CA ARG A 209 -12.98 -7.03 4.31
C ARG A 209 -14.47 -6.86 3.97
N SER A 210 -15.33 -6.68 4.96
CA SER A 210 -16.76 -6.51 4.73
C SER A 210 -17.10 -5.29 3.86
N ILE A 211 -16.21 -4.30 3.71
CA ILE A 211 -16.41 -3.18 2.78
C ILE A 211 -16.55 -3.66 1.32
N SER A 212 -15.77 -4.64 0.87
CA SER A 212 -15.80 -5.12 -0.52
C SER A 212 -16.86 -6.20 -0.76
N TYR A 213 -17.05 -7.12 0.19
CA TYR A 213 -17.95 -8.27 -0.03
C TYR A 213 -19.29 -8.17 0.69
N TYR A 214 -19.48 -7.27 1.66
CA TYR A 214 -20.71 -7.17 2.45
C TYR A 214 -20.94 -5.73 2.98
N PRO A 215 -21.04 -4.73 2.08
CA PRO A 215 -21.18 -3.32 2.47
C PRO A 215 -22.45 -3.06 3.30
N ASP A 216 -23.49 -3.89 3.15
CA ASP A 216 -24.70 -3.91 3.99
C ASP A 216 -24.38 -3.90 5.50
N LEU A 217 -23.26 -4.48 5.93
CA LEU A 217 -22.82 -4.42 7.32
C LEU A 217 -22.76 -2.97 7.83
N PHE A 218 -22.24 -2.06 7.01
CA PHE A 218 -22.01 -0.67 7.38
C PHE A 218 -23.22 0.21 7.08
N LEU A 219 -23.97 -0.10 6.03
CA LEU A 219 -25.09 0.73 5.55
C LEU A 219 -26.44 0.38 6.19
N ALA A 220 -26.63 -0.86 6.63
CA ALA A 220 -27.87 -1.28 7.29
C ALA A 220 -28.10 -0.52 8.61
N LYS A 221 -29.35 -0.59 9.09
CA LYS A 221 -29.77 0.04 10.37
C LYS A 221 -29.35 1.52 10.44
N GLU A 222 -29.58 2.25 9.35
CA GLU A 222 -29.24 3.68 9.22
C GLU A 222 -27.77 4.00 9.53
N GLY A 223 -26.84 3.16 9.06
CA GLY A 223 -25.41 3.43 9.19
C GLY A 223 -24.87 3.30 10.62
N ALA A 224 -25.48 2.47 11.47
CA ALA A 224 -25.15 2.40 12.91
C ALA A 224 -23.67 2.13 13.19
N TYR A 225 -23.01 1.28 12.38
CA TYR A 225 -21.58 1.03 12.52
C TYR A 225 -20.73 2.22 12.08
N LEU A 226 -21.07 2.89 10.97
CA LEU A 226 -20.37 4.11 10.55
C LEU A 226 -20.47 5.21 11.61
N LYS A 227 -21.67 5.44 12.16
CA LYS A 227 -21.90 6.37 13.27
C LYS A 227 -21.03 6.02 14.49
N TYR A 228 -20.99 4.73 14.86
CA TYR A 228 -20.16 4.25 15.96
C TYR A 228 -18.66 4.48 15.73
N LEU A 229 -18.16 4.18 14.53
CA LEU A 229 -16.74 4.38 14.19
C LEU A 229 -16.36 5.85 14.22
N LYS A 230 -17.20 6.74 13.68
CA LYS A 230 -16.98 8.20 13.74
C LYS A 230 -16.91 8.70 15.17
N GLN A 231 -17.85 8.25 16.02
CA GLN A 231 -17.85 8.59 17.44
C GLN A 231 -16.56 8.11 18.13
N LYS A 232 -16.19 6.84 17.95
CA LYS A 232 -14.98 6.27 18.58
C LYS A 232 -13.69 6.87 18.05
N SER A 233 -13.62 7.20 16.76
CA SER A 233 -12.49 7.95 16.20
C SER A 233 -12.35 9.31 16.88
N PHE A 234 -13.45 10.05 17.06
CA PHE A 234 -13.42 11.32 17.76
C PHE A 234 -12.97 11.18 19.23
N GLU A 235 -13.50 10.21 19.98
CA GLU A 235 -13.10 9.91 21.37
C GLU A 235 -11.61 9.57 21.48
N LEU A 236 -11.10 8.72 20.58
CA LEU A 236 -9.67 8.37 20.50
C LEU A 236 -8.79 9.59 20.20
N GLN A 237 -9.23 10.49 19.31
CA GLN A 237 -8.49 11.71 18.99
C GLN A 237 -8.34 12.64 20.20
N GLN A 238 -9.33 12.68 21.12
CA GLN A 238 -9.21 13.44 22.37
C GLN A 238 -8.13 12.87 23.29
N HIS A 239 -7.85 11.56 23.19
CA HIS A 239 -6.78 10.88 23.90
C HIS A 239 -5.46 10.85 23.12
N GLY A 240 -5.35 11.62 22.04
CA GLY A 240 -4.13 11.68 21.20
C GLY A 240 -3.89 10.43 20.36
N LYS A 241 -4.91 9.60 20.16
CA LYS A 241 -4.85 8.34 19.39
C LYS A 241 -5.54 8.49 18.04
N ARG A 242 -5.29 7.53 17.14
CA ARG A 242 -5.91 7.46 15.81
C ARG A 242 -6.62 6.14 15.58
N MET A 243 -7.72 6.20 14.83
CA MET A 243 -8.40 5.03 14.28
C MET A 243 -8.17 4.97 12.77
N GLU A 244 -7.85 3.79 12.27
CA GLU A 244 -7.72 3.49 10.84
C GLU A 244 -8.52 2.22 10.52
N VAL A 245 -8.97 2.09 9.27
CA VAL A 245 -9.63 0.89 8.77
C VAL A 245 -8.76 0.25 7.70
N ALA A 246 -8.40 -1.01 7.91
CA ALA A 246 -7.76 -1.85 6.92
C ALA A 246 -8.83 -2.62 6.16
N THR A 247 -8.76 -2.66 4.83
CA THR A 247 -9.65 -3.47 4.01
C THR A 247 -8.92 -4.16 2.87
N HIS A 248 -9.57 -5.11 2.19
CA HIS A 248 -9.00 -5.83 1.06
C HIS A 248 -9.88 -5.70 -0.17
N PHE A 249 -9.21 -5.37 -1.28
CA PHE A 249 -9.73 -5.50 -2.64
C PHE A 249 -8.66 -6.15 -3.49
N ILE A 250 -9.08 -7.08 -4.34
CA ILE A 250 -8.24 -7.97 -5.14
C ILE A 250 -8.38 -7.64 -6.62
N HIS A 251 -9.62 -7.38 -7.07
CA HIS A 251 -9.97 -7.10 -8.45
C HIS A 251 -10.90 -5.87 -8.55
N PRO A 252 -10.82 -5.04 -9.61
CA PRO A 252 -11.69 -3.87 -9.78
C PRO A 252 -13.19 -4.19 -9.78
N ASP A 253 -13.57 -5.42 -10.10
CA ASP A 253 -14.97 -5.86 -10.12
C ASP A 253 -15.55 -6.16 -8.71
N GLU A 254 -14.73 -6.08 -7.66
CA GLU A 254 -15.24 -6.04 -6.28
C GLU A 254 -15.72 -4.63 -5.88
N VAL A 255 -15.42 -3.61 -6.69
CA VAL A 255 -15.78 -2.23 -6.38
C VAL A 255 -17.25 -2.00 -6.72
N SER A 256 -18.01 -1.60 -5.71
CA SER A 256 -19.42 -1.19 -5.83
C SER A 256 -19.62 0.27 -5.39
N PRO A 257 -20.70 0.94 -5.84
CA PRO A 257 -21.05 2.27 -5.34
C PRO A 257 -21.11 2.34 -3.81
N GLU A 258 -21.67 1.32 -3.16
CA GLU A 258 -21.76 1.19 -1.70
C GLU A 258 -20.38 1.13 -1.05
N SER A 259 -19.46 0.35 -1.63
CA SER A 259 -18.10 0.23 -1.10
C SER A 259 -17.34 1.56 -1.19
N LEU A 260 -17.50 2.30 -2.30
CA LEU A 260 -16.88 3.61 -2.50
C LEU A 260 -17.48 4.66 -1.55
N ASP A 261 -18.79 4.60 -1.29
CA ASP A 261 -19.48 5.49 -0.36
C ASP A 261 -19.00 5.29 1.08
N ILE A 262 -18.85 4.02 1.52
CA ILE A 262 -18.30 3.69 2.85
C ILE A 262 -16.88 4.25 3.01
N ILE A 263 -16.00 4.04 2.02
CA ILE A 263 -14.63 4.55 2.05
C ILE A 263 -14.63 6.07 2.14
N THR A 264 -15.40 6.71 1.25
CA THR A 264 -15.53 8.17 1.18
C THR A 264 -16.02 8.76 2.50
N ASP A 265 -17.06 8.16 3.09
CA ASP A 265 -17.64 8.60 4.36
C ASP A 265 -16.65 8.51 5.53
N LEU A 266 -15.89 7.41 5.61
CA LEU A 266 -14.86 7.25 6.64
C LEU A 266 -13.73 8.29 6.48
N VAL A 267 -13.22 8.48 5.27
CA VAL A 267 -12.11 9.40 5.00
C VAL A 267 -12.53 10.87 5.22
N ASN A 268 -13.74 11.25 4.80
CA ASN A 268 -14.30 12.58 5.07
C ASN A 268 -14.44 12.88 6.58
N ASN A 269 -14.49 11.85 7.42
CA ASN A 269 -14.55 11.96 8.88
C ASN A 269 -13.20 11.70 9.57
N GLY A 270 -12.09 11.77 8.82
CA GLY A 270 -10.74 11.64 9.36
C GLY A 270 -10.35 10.22 9.79
N ILE A 271 -11.07 9.20 9.33
CA ILE A 271 -10.72 7.79 9.51
C ILE A 271 -10.07 7.31 8.22
N ALA A 272 -8.74 7.14 8.24
CA ALA A 272 -8.02 6.66 7.07
C ALA A 272 -8.44 5.22 6.73
N VAL A 273 -8.72 4.96 5.45
CA VAL A 273 -8.99 3.63 4.93
C VAL A 273 -7.83 3.20 4.06
N TYR A 274 -7.19 2.07 4.37
CA TYR A 274 -6.10 1.54 3.57
C TYR A 274 -6.36 0.12 3.06
N VAL A 275 -5.84 -0.17 1.88
CA VAL A 275 -6.16 -1.35 1.08
C VAL A 275 -4.96 -2.29 1.01
N GLN A 276 -5.20 -3.58 1.22
CA GLN A 276 -4.23 -4.64 1.00
C GLN A 276 -4.75 -5.64 -0.02
N THR A 277 -3.86 -6.13 -0.89
CA THR A 277 -4.21 -6.88 -2.09
C THR A 277 -3.34 -8.14 -2.18
N PRO A 278 -3.84 -9.30 -1.72
CA PRO A 278 -3.28 -10.60 -2.12
C PRO A 278 -3.12 -10.72 -3.65
N PHE A 279 -1.97 -11.22 -4.09
CA PHE A 279 -1.66 -11.44 -5.50
C PHE A 279 -2.05 -12.87 -5.91
N LEU A 280 -3.08 -12.99 -6.75
CA LEU A 280 -3.71 -14.24 -7.14
C LEU A 280 -3.47 -14.51 -8.62
N SER A 281 -2.92 -15.69 -8.93
CA SER A 281 -2.75 -16.14 -10.32
C SER A 281 -4.09 -16.15 -11.06
N ASP A 282 -4.06 -15.73 -12.32
CA ASP A 282 -5.19 -15.63 -13.25
C ASP A 282 -6.35 -14.73 -12.78
N CYS A 283 -6.08 -13.81 -11.86
CA CYS A 283 -7.06 -12.84 -11.36
C CYS A 283 -6.52 -11.40 -11.36
N ASN A 284 -5.37 -11.14 -10.70
CA ASN A 284 -4.81 -9.80 -10.60
C ASN A 284 -3.30 -9.74 -10.90
N ASP A 285 -2.86 -10.58 -11.83
CA ASP A 285 -1.48 -10.89 -12.11
C ASP A 285 -0.97 -10.41 -13.48
N LYS A 286 -1.65 -9.43 -14.09
CA LYS A 286 -1.31 -8.86 -15.42
C LYS A 286 -1.03 -7.37 -15.39
N GLY A 287 -1.62 -6.62 -14.46
CA GLY A 287 -1.31 -5.20 -14.22
C GLY A 287 -2.46 -4.24 -14.47
N PRO A 288 -3.08 -4.22 -15.67
CA PRO A 288 -4.18 -3.29 -15.99
C PRO A 288 -5.34 -3.33 -15.00
N GLU A 289 -5.69 -4.50 -14.49
CA GLU A 289 -6.73 -4.68 -13.49
C GLU A 289 -6.40 -4.02 -12.15
N LEU A 290 -5.14 -4.10 -11.71
CA LEU A 290 -4.65 -3.41 -10.53
C LEU A 290 -4.60 -1.89 -10.75
N VAL A 291 -4.20 -1.44 -11.94
CA VAL A 291 -4.24 -0.01 -12.32
C VAL A 291 -5.66 0.54 -12.16
N LYS A 292 -6.65 -0.18 -12.72
CA LYS A 292 -8.06 0.18 -12.63
C LYS A 292 -8.56 0.15 -11.18
N LEU A 293 -8.28 -0.91 -10.43
CA LEU A 293 -8.70 -1.06 -9.04
C LEU A 293 -8.21 0.11 -8.19
N PHE A 294 -6.91 0.38 -8.27
CA PHE A 294 -6.25 1.39 -7.46
C PHE A 294 -6.69 2.80 -7.82
N SER A 295 -6.94 3.08 -9.09
CA SER A 295 -7.50 4.36 -9.54
C SER A 295 -8.92 4.61 -9.00
N LEU A 296 -9.79 3.58 -9.00
CA LEU A 296 -11.14 3.67 -8.43
C LEU A 296 -11.12 3.93 -6.92
N LEU A 297 -10.34 3.14 -6.18
CA LEU A 297 -10.25 3.26 -4.72
C LEU A 297 -9.60 4.58 -4.29
N ARG A 298 -8.63 5.07 -5.06
CA ARG A 298 -8.00 6.36 -4.86
C ARG A 298 -8.99 7.50 -4.88
N GLY A 299 -9.89 7.52 -5.87
CA GLY A 299 -10.94 8.53 -5.99
C GLY A 299 -11.83 8.59 -4.74
N ALA A 300 -12.19 7.45 -4.17
CA ALA A 300 -12.95 7.38 -2.92
C ALA A 300 -12.16 7.80 -1.65
N GLY A 301 -10.85 8.06 -1.77
CA GLY A 301 -10.02 8.47 -0.64
C GLY A 301 -9.19 7.35 0.00
N ALA A 302 -9.24 6.13 -0.53
CA ALA A 302 -8.44 5.03 0.02
C ALA A 302 -6.93 5.24 -0.19
N GLU A 303 -6.13 4.60 0.65
CA GLU A 303 -4.67 4.55 0.55
C GLU A 303 -4.18 3.13 0.30
N LEU A 304 -3.27 2.96 -0.64
CA LEU A 304 -2.93 1.64 -1.16
C LEU A 304 -1.65 1.17 -0.49
N HIS A 305 -1.75 0.09 0.27
CA HIS A 305 -0.75 -0.26 1.27
C HIS A 305 0.18 -1.38 0.81
N TYR A 306 -0.36 -2.57 0.54
CA TYR A 306 0.42 -3.75 0.21
C TYR A 306 -0.18 -4.53 -0.96
N ILE A 307 0.67 -5.01 -1.84
CA ILE A 307 0.42 -6.23 -2.61
C ILE A 307 1.22 -7.35 -1.94
N TYR A 308 0.55 -8.44 -1.59
CA TYR A 308 1.20 -9.61 -0.98
C TYR A 308 1.57 -10.63 -2.06
N ILE A 309 2.87 -10.81 -2.28
CA ILE A 309 3.42 -11.80 -3.23
C ILE A 309 4.25 -12.87 -2.50
N PRO A 310 4.20 -14.14 -2.94
CA PRO A 310 3.08 -14.70 -3.69
C PRO A 310 1.83 -14.78 -2.78
N CYS A 311 0.70 -15.25 -3.33
CA CYS A 311 -0.39 -15.74 -2.47
C CYS A 311 0.18 -16.81 -1.52
N SER A 312 -0.23 -16.78 -0.25
CA SER A 312 0.29 -17.71 0.75
C SER A 312 0.09 -19.17 0.33
N PRO A 313 1.14 -20.01 0.37
CA PRO A 313 1.08 -21.40 -0.07
C PRO A 313 0.45 -22.25 1.03
N ILE A 314 -0.86 -22.37 1.01
CA ILE A 314 -1.64 -23.19 1.93
C ILE A 314 -2.41 -24.29 1.20
N HIS A 315 -2.85 -25.30 1.95
CA HIS A 315 -3.66 -26.38 1.41
C HIS A 315 -4.89 -25.85 0.64
N GLY A 316 -5.10 -26.42 -0.54
CA GLY A 316 -6.20 -26.08 -1.43
C GLY A 316 -6.10 -24.71 -2.10
N ASN A 317 -4.92 -24.08 -2.12
CA ASN A 317 -4.73 -22.77 -2.77
C ASN A 317 -3.73 -22.80 -3.93
N SER A 318 -3.28 -23.97 -4.38
CA SER A 318 -2.24 -24.08 -5.42
C SER A 318 -2.58 -23.37 -6.71
N ILE A 319 -3.87 -23.28 -7.07
CA ILE A 319 -4.33 -22.52 -8.22
C ILE A 319 -4.03 -21.00 -8.15
N TYR A 320 -3.86 -20.46 -6.94
CA TYR A 320 -3.56 -19.04 -6.74
C TYR A 320 -2.06 -18.75 -6.76
N TRP A 321 -1.22 -19.78 -6.74
CA TRP A 321 0.23 -19.61 -6.63
C TRP A 321 0.78 -19.00 -7.92
N SER A 322 1.67 -18.04 -7.74
CA SER A 322 2.40 -17.39 -8.82
C SER A 322 3.86 -17.30 -8.44
N SER A 323 4.73 -17.23 -9.44
CA SER A 323 6.15 -17.03 -9.17
C SER A 323 6.41 -15.64 -8.58
N LEU A 324 7.48 -15.53 -7.80
CA LEU A 324 7.98 -14.25 -7.31
C LEU A 324 8.33 -13.32 -8.46
N SER A 325 8.93 -13.83 -9.55
CA SER A 325 9.22 -13.04 -10.74
C SER A 325 8.00 -12.38 -11.36
N LYS A 326 6.84 -13.06 -11.37
CA LYS A 326 5.58 -12.49 -11.85
C LYS A 326 5.09 -11.38 -10.91
N GLY A 327 5.14 -11.63 -9.61
CA GLY A 327 4.77 -10.64 -8.59
C GLY A 327 5.70 -9.42 -8.53
N ILE A 328 6.99 -9.57 -8.85
CA ILE A 328 7.94 -8.45 -8.96
C ILE A 328 7.74 -7.73 -10.29
N GLY A 329 7.54 -8.45 -11.39
CA GLY A 329 7.29 -7.88 -12.71
C GLY A 329 6.06 -6.96 -12.75
N ILE A 330 5.03 -7.22 -11.91
CA ILE A 330 3.88 -6.33 -11.78
C ILE A 330 4.29 -4.92 -11.33
N ALA A 331 5.34 -4.79 -10.51
CA ALA A 331 5.78 -3.51 -9.97
C ALA A 331 6.24 -2.57 -11.08
N ASN A 332 6.91 -3.11 -12.11
CA ASN A 332 7.33 -2.36 -13.29
C ASN A 332 6.13 -1.77 -14.03
N TYR A 333 5.11 -2.60 -14.30
CA TYR A 333 3.88 -2.15 -14.97
C TYR A 333 3.15 -1.09 -14.14
N LEU A 334 2.98 -1.33 -12.83
CA LEU A 334 2.33 -0.37 -11.94
C LEU A 334 3.09 0.96 -11.87
N ARG A 335 4.43 0.94 -11.82
CA ARG A 335 5.23 2.16 -11.78
C ARG A 335 5.11 2.98 -13.06
N ALA A 336 4.92 2.35 -14.22
CA ALA A 336 4.72 3.05 -15.49
C ALA A 336 3.31 3.62 -15.68
N HIS A 337 2.30 3.01 -15.07
CA HIS A 337 0.89 3.31 -15.38
C HIS A 337 0.08 3.86 -14.20
N LEU A 338 0.65 3.91 -12.99
CA LEU A 338 0.00 4.52 -11.83
C LEU A 338 0.69 5.80 -11.40
N SER A 339 -0.13 6.70 -10.86
CA SER A 339 0.40 7.81 -10.08
C SER A 339 1.25 7.25 -8.92
N ASP A 340 2.41 7.85 -8.69
CA ASP A 340 3.33 7.47 -7.62
C ASP A 340 2.67 7.42 -6.24
N ARG A 341 1.58 8.19 -6.02
CA ARG A 341 0.86 8.18 -4.73
C ARG A 341 0.19 6.86 -4.43
N ILE A 342 -0.19 6.12 -5.46
CA ILE A 342 -1.07 4.95 -5.38
C ILE A 342 -0.37 3.62 -5.66
N ILE A 343 0.95 3.62 -5.71
CA ILE A 343 1.71 2.38 -5.84
C ILE A 343 1.78 1.69 -4.47
N PRO A 344 1.25 0.47 -4.30
CA PRO A 344 1.39 -0.28 -3.05
C PRO A 344 2.80 -0.83 -2.90
N ARG A 345 3.21 -1.17 -1.67
CA ARG A 345 4.46 -1.92 -1.47
C ARG A 345 4.30 -3.37 -1.89
N ILE A 346 5.27 -3.89 -2.62
CA ILE A 346 5.39 -5.31 -2.93
C ILE A 346 6.03 -6.02 -1.74
N CYS A 347 5.27 -6.90 -1.09
CA CYS A 347 5.60 -7.41 0.24
C CYS A 347 5.38 -8.93 0.32
N THR A 348 6.23 -9.61 1.09
CA THR A 348 5.99 -11.01 1.50
C THR A 348 5.81 -11.09 3.00
N ALA A 349 4.74 -11.76 3.43
CA ALA A 349 4.54 -12.11 4.83
C ALA A 349 5.22 -13.45 5.11
N THR A 350 6.37 -13.42 5.80
CA THR A 350 7.05 -14.62 6.27
C THR A 350 6.54 -14.99 7.67
N PRO A 351 6.79 -16.23 8.12
CA PRO A 351 6.41 -16.64 9.47
C PRO A 351 6.99 -15.80 10.61
N ILE A 352 8.14 -15.14 10.41
CA ILE A 352 8.78 -14.27 11.41
C ILE A 352 8.48 -12.77 11.22
N GLY A 353 7.71 -12.41 10.20
CA GLY A 353 7.36 -11.02 9.92
C GLY A 353 7.35 -10.70 8.43
N LYS A 354 6.93 -9.48 8.11
CA LYS A 354 6.83 -9.03 6.73
C LYS A 354 8.13 -8.41 6.25
N MET A 355 8.47 -8.62 4.99
CA MET A 355 9.57 -7.94 4.32
C MET A 355 9.09 -7.26 3.04
N ASP A 356 9.73 -6.17 2.66
CA ASP A 356 9.46 -5.44 1.42
C ASP A 356 10.62 -5.72 0.45
N TRP A 357 10.28 -6.14 -0.77
CA TRP A 357 11.26 -6.60 -1.76
C TRP A 357 12.24 -5.49 -2.15
N TYR A 358 13.51 -5.86 -2.37
CA TYR A 358 14.62 -5.00 -2.78
C TYR A 358 15.06 -3.90 -1.82
N THR A 359 14.46 -3.82 -0.63
CA THR A 359 14.83 -2.81 0.38
C THR A 359 15.11 -3.45 1.72
N SER A 360 14.16 -4.22 2.26
CA SER A 360 14.31 -4.89 3.56
C SER A 360 14.40 -6.42 3.44
N GLY A 361 14.40 -6.98 2.23
CA GLY A 361 14.46 -8.41 1.99
C GLY A 361 14.55 -8.76 0.49
N TRP A 362 15.05 -9.97 0.21
CA TRP A 362 15.25 -10.50 -1.15
C TRP A 362 15.42 -12.03 -1.12
N ALA A 363 15.39 -12.67 -2.28
CA ALA A 363 15.69 -14.09 -2.42
C ALA A 363 17.21 -14.31 -2.46
N VAL A 364 17.71 -15.21 -1.62
CA VAL A 364 19.14 -15.50 -1.45
C VAL A 364 19.55 -16.61 -2.40
N GLU A 365 19.01 -17.81 -2.20
CA GLU A 365 19.34 -19.02 -2.96
C GLU A 365 18.21 -20.06 -2.80
N LYS A 366 18.19 -21.09 -3.64
CA LYS A 366 17.27 -22.24 -3.47
C LYS A 366 17.66 -23.06 -2.24
N VAL A 367 16.69 -23.72 -1.61
CA VAL A 367 16.98 -24.68 -0.53
C VAL A 367 17.52 -25.97 -1.16
N GLU A 368 18.71 -26.39 -0.75
CA GLU A 368 19.33 -27.62 -1.24
C GLU A 368 18.42 -28.83 -0.99
N GLY A 369 18.19 -29.63 -2.04
CA GLY A 369 17.32 -30.80 -1.98
C GLY A 369 15.81 -30.51 -1.90
N ASN A 370 15.38 -29.25 -2.03
CA ASN A 370 13.96 -28.89 -2.01
C ASN A 370 13.62 -27.69 -2.92
N ASP A 371 13.24 -27.99 -4.16
CA ASP A 371 12.94 -26.99 -5.20
C ASP A 371 11.69 -26.13 -4.92
N ASN A 372 10.86 -26.51 -3.94
CA ASN A 372 9.68 -25.74 -3.55
C ASN A 372 10.01 -24.58 -2.59
N PHE A 373 11.22 -24.56 -2.03
CA PHE A 373 11.63 -23.59 -1.03
C PHE A 373 12.84 -22.80 -1.49
N ILE A 374 12.84 -21.53 -1.10
CA ILE A 374 13.97 -20.63 -1.26
C ILE A 374 14.34 -20.04 0.10
N TRP A 375 15.61 -19.69 0.26
CA TRP A 375 16.04 -18.83 1.35
C TRP A 375 15.70 -17.39 1.02
N ILE A 376 14.98 -16.74 1.92
CA ILE A 376 14.63 -15.32 1.82
C ILE A 376 15.33 -14.56 2.96
N ARG A 377 16.01 -13.46 2.64
CA ARG A 377 16.54 -12.54 3.65
C ARG A 377 15.42 -11.70 4.26
N THR A 378 15.44 -11.58 5.58
CA THR A 378 14.51 -10.73 6.34
C THR A 378 15.26 -9.62 7.09
N PRO A 379 14.57 -8.53 7.52
CA PRO A 379 15.23 -7.46 8.25
C PRO A 379 15.45 -7.79 9.74
N TYR A 380 15.03 -8.98 10.19
CA TYR A 380 14.99 -9.35 11.59
C TYR A 380 16.28 -10.02 12.04
N THR A 381 16.60 -9.85 13.33
CA THR A 381 17.72 -10.51 14.00
C THR A 381 17.20 -11.37 15.15
N PRO A 382 17.95 -12.38 15.62
CA PRO A 382 17.52 -13.16 16.78
C PRO A 382 17.29 -12.29 18.04
N ASP A 383 18.13 -11.27 18.23
CA ASP A 383 18.03 -10.34 19.36
C ASP A 383 16.74 -9.52 19.35
N TYR A 384 16.20 -9.20 18.16
CA TYR A 384 14.93 -8.50 18.04
C TYR A 384 13.80 -9.26 18.74
N PHE A 385 13.68 -10.56 18.51
CA PHE A 385 12.60 -11.38 19.04
C PHE A 385 12.77 -11.79 20.51
N LYS A 386 13.98 -11.67 21.06
CA LYS A 386 14.34 -12.18 22.40
C LYS A 386 13.39 -11.75 23.52
N SER A 387 12.84 -10.53 23.43
CA SER A 387 12.01 -9.93 24.48
C SER A 387 10.51 -10.19 24.37
N PHE A 388 10.00 -10.58 23.19
CA PHE A 388 8.55 -10.64 22.94
C PHE A 388 8.08 -11.87 22.16
N ALA A 389 8.97 -12.58 21.46
CA ALA A 389 8.64 -13.79 20.71
C ALA A 389 9.84 -14.75 20.60
N PRO A 390 10.43 -15.21 21.72
CA PRO A 390 11.66 -16.02 21.69
C PRO A 390 11.55 -17.32 20.89
N LEU A 391 10.34 -17.86 20.67
CA LEU A 391 10.09 -19.03 19.83
C LEU A 391 10.49 -18.82 18.36
N ALA A 392 10.52 -17.58 17.87
CA ALA A 392 11.01 -17.28 16.53
C ALA A 392 12.47 -17.72 16.33
N ASN A 393 13.27 -17.76 17.41
CA ASN A 393 14.67 -18.15 17.38
C ASN A 393 14.88 -19.67 17.43
N THR A 394 13.83 -20.46 17.68
CA THR A 394 13.91 -21.92 17.76
C THR A 394 13.37 -22.62 16.52
N LEU A 395 13.05 -21.86 15.47
CA LEU A 395 12.53 -22.41 14.22
C LEU A 395 13.59 -23.21 13.49
N SER A 396 13.23 -24.39 12.98
CA SER A 396 14.13 -25.26 12.23
C SER A 396 14.41 -24.76 10.81
N ASN A 397 13.58 -23.85 10.30
CA ASN A 397 13.63 -23.34 8.93
C ASN A 397 14.25 -21.93 8.83
N ILE A 398 15.08 -21.54 9.80
CA ILE A 398 15.83 -20.27 9.77
C ILE A 398 17.34 -20.51 9.88
N ARG A 399 18.13 -19.54 9.42
CA ARG A 399 19.57 -19.45 9.68
C ARG A 399 19.97 -18.00 9.94
N VAL A 400 20.97 -17.80 10.79
CA VAL A 400 21.58 -16.48 11.00
C VAL A 400 22.71 -16.34 10.01
N ASN A 401 22.65 -15.29 9.18
CA ASN A 401 23.69 -15.01 8.21
C ASN A 401 24.83 -14.17 8.81
N ASP A 402 25.86 -13.94 8.01
CA ASP A 402 27.07 -13.21 8.36
C ASP A 402 26.86 -11.74 8.81
N GLU A 403 25.73 -11.13 8.45
CA GLU A 403 25.33 -9.79 8.88
C GLU A 403 24.54 -9.81 10.20
N GLY A 404 24.25 -11.00 10.74
CA GLY A 404 23.46 -11.19 11.96
C GLY A 404 21.94 -11.12 11.75
N THR A 405 21.48 -10.98 10.50
CA THR A 405 20.05 -11.06 10.16
C THR A 405 19.63 -12.50 9.89
N ILE A 406 18.32 -12.74 9.84
CA ILE A 406 17.74 -14.06 9.65
C ILE A 406 17.38 -14.25 8.17
N ASP A 407 17.91 -15.32 7.58
CA ASP A 407 17.35 -15.90 6.36
C ASP A 407 16.34 -16.99 6.77
N ILE A 408 15.18 -17.01 6.14
CA ILE A 408 14.10 -17.97 6.40
C ILE A 408 13.77 -18.77 5.13
N GLN A 409 13.55 -20.07 5.27
CA GLN A 409 13.02 -20.86 4.17
C GLN A 409 11.56 -20.48 3.95
N TYR A 410 11.23 -20.15 2.71
CA TYR A 410 9.90 -19.77 2.29
C TYR A 410 9.48 -20.59 1.08
N MET A 411 8.28 -21.14 1.11
CA MET A 411 7.73 -21.91 0.01
C MET A 411 7.28 -20.95 -1.10
N ALA A 412 8.00 -20.91 -2.21
CA ALA A 412 7.67 -20.10 -3.37
C ALA A 412 8.45 -20.56 -4.60
N GLN A 413 7.82 -20.42 -5.77
CA GLN A 413 8.54 -20.54 -7.03
C GLN A 413 9.23 -19.21 -7.35
N ILE A 414 10.53 -19.24 -7.63
CA ILE A 414 11.27 -18.02 -7.98
C ILE A 414 10.86 -17.48 -9.36
N GLY A 415 10.65 -18.39 -10.33
CA GLY A 415 10.31 -18.09 -11.72
C GLY A 415 11.48 -17.58 -12.56
N ASP A 416 12.26 -16.63 -12.06
CA ASP A 416 13.48 -16.13 -12.71
C ASP A 416 14.67 -16.25 -11.74
N GLU A 417 15.68 -17.05 -12.11
CA GLU A 417 16.85 -17.26 -11.26
C GLU A 417 17.73 -16.02 -11.08
N ALA A 418 17.60 -15.01 -11.94
CA ALA A 418 18.30 -13.72 -11.76
C ALA A 418 17.88 -12.98 -10.47
N LEU A 419 16.76 -13.37 -9.87
CA LEU A 419 16.26 -12.86 -8.59
C LEU A 419 16.97 -13.46 -7.38
N LEU A 420 17.79 -14.50 -7.56
CA LEU A 420 18.61 -15.08 -6.50
C LEU A 420 19.87 -14.22 -6.33
N HIS A 421 19.79 -13.22 -5.44
CA HIS A 421 20.85 -12.23 -5.26
C HIS A 421 21.99 -12.71 -4.36
N GLY A 422 21.85 -13.88 -3.74
CA GLY A 422 22.86 -14.42 -2.83
C GLY A 422 22.97 -13.63 -1.52
N PRO A 423 24.00 -13.92 -0.73
CA PRO A 423 24.25 -13.21 0.52
C PRO A 423 24.78 -11.80 0.23
N ARG A 424 24.29 -10.83 0.98
CA ARG A 424 24.91 -9.49 1.00
C ARG A 424 26.29 -9.56 1.67
N PRO A 425 27.35 -9.01 1.05
CA PRO A 425 28.70 -9.00 1.61
C PRO A 425 28.79 -8.17 2.89
N LYS A 426 29.74 -8.53 3.77
CA LYS A 426 30.05 -7.73 4.97
C LYS A 426 30.47 -6.32 4.57
N ARG A 427 29.99 -5.34 5.34
CA ARG A 427 30.34 -3.93 5.18
C ARG A 427 31.85 -3.72 5.25
N VAL A 428 32.39 -3.03 4.24
CA VAL A 428 33.71 -2.40 4.33
C VAL A 428 33.49 -0.98 4.85
N VAL A 429 34.10 -0.64 5.98
CA VAL A 429 33.90 0.67 6.61
C VAL A 429 34.53 1.76 5.74
N SER A 430 33.70 2.64 5.17
CA SER A 430 34.14 3.85 4.49
C SER A 430 34.15 5.03 5.46
N LYS A 431 35.11 5.95 5.30
CA LYS A 431 35.18 7.17 6.09
C LYS A 431 34.10 8.13 5.59
N LYS A 432 33.18 8.51 6.48
CA LYS A 432 32.09 9.44 6.17
C LYS A 432 32.50 10.88 6.51
N ILE A 433 32.17 11.81 5.62
CA ILE A 433 32.33 13.25 5.86
C ILE A 433 31.00 13.74 6.43
N PHE A 434 31.01 14.28 7.64
CA PHE A 434 29.82 14.80 8.29
C PHE A 434 29.64 16.28 7.97
N ALA A 435 28.40 16.67 7.69
CA ALA A 435 28.04 18.05 7.43
C ALA A 435 28.17 18.91 8.70
N SER A 436 28.55 20.17 8.54
CA SER A 436 28.48 21.14 9.64
C SER A 436 27.02 21.54 9.94
N THR A 437 26.79 22.20 11.08
CA THR A 437 25.46 22.72 11.41
C THR A 437 24.97 23.76 10.39
N ASP A 438 25.87 24.55 9.81
CA ASP A 438 25.50 25.57 8.81
C ASP A 438 25.20 24.96 7.44
N ASP A 439 25.88 23.86 7.08
CA ASP A 439 25.54 23.07 5.90
C ASP A 439 24.13 22.50 6.01
N ILE A 440 23.79 21.91 7.17
CA ILE A 440 22.46 21.34 7.41
C ILE A 440 21.37 22.41 7.28
N LYS A 441 21.55 23.58 7.90
CA LYS A 441 20.60 24.70 7.79
C LYS A 441 20.45 25.18 6.35
N THR A 442 21.56 25.23 5.61
CA THR A 442 21.55 25.63 4.20
C THR A 442 20.78 24.62 3.35
N LEU A 443 21.00 23.32 3.55
CA LEU A 443 20.26 22.26 2.86
C LEU A 443 18.77 22.30 3.20
N GLN A 444 18.40 22.46 4.48
CA GLN A 444 17.00 22.61 4.91
C GLN A 444 16.32 23.82 4.25
N TYR A 445 17.01 24.97 4.22
CA TYR A 445 16.52 26.16 3.54
C TYR A 445 16.31 25.88 2.04
N ARG A 446 17.31 25.35 1.35
CA ARG A 446 17.23 25.10 -0.10
C ARG A 446 16.17 24.05 -0.44
N LEU A 447 16.06 22.97 0.32
CA LEU A 447 15.04 21.93 0.13
C LEU A 447 13.61 22.51 0.19
N THR A 448 13.39 23.47 1.09
CA THR A 448 12.08 24.10 1.30
C THR A 448 11.86 25.36 0.45
N HIS A 449 12.86 25.85 -0.30
CA HIS A 449 12.73 27.08 -1.10
C HIS A 449 12.92 26.86 -2.60
N GLU A 450 13.76 25.90 -3.00
CA GLU A 450 13.98 25.51 -4.39
C GLU A 450 12.94 24.48 -4.86
N ARG A 451 12.72 24.40 -6.17
CA ARG A 451 11.88 23.36 -6.78
C ARG A 451 12.61 22.02 -6.68
N GLN A 452 11.94 21.02 -6.13
CA GLN A 452 12.52 19.67 -5.94
C GLN A 452 12.09 18.66 -7.01
N THR A 453 11.15 19.02 -7.89
CA THR A 453 10.60 18.09 -8.86
C THR A 453 11.50 17.88 -10.07
N ALA A 454 11.38 16.68 -10.65
CA ALA A 454 12.07 16.28 -11.87
C ALA A 454 11.68 17.19 -13.06
N PRO A 455 12.54 17.29 -14.09
CA PRO A 455 12.16 17.95 -15.34
C PRO A 455 10.98 17.24 -16.00
N SER A 456 10.35 17.91 -16.98
CA SER A 456 9.33 17.28 -17.81
C SER A 456 9.93 16.12 -18.62
N ILE A 457 9.28 14.96 -18.62
CA ILE A 457 9.74 13.77 -19.35
C ILE A 457 9.48 13.87 -20.86
N VAL A 458 8.55 14.74 -21.26
CA VAL A 458 8.28 15.11 -22.64
C VAL A 458 8.06 16.62 -22.75
N ASP A 459 8.32 17.20 -23.91
CA ASP A 459 7.97 18.60 -24.16
C ASP A 459 6.44 18.75 -24.24
N THR A 460 5.90 19.65 -23.41
CA THR A 460 4.47 20.00 -23.36
C THR A 460 4.15 21.21 -24.24
N GLY A 461 5.17 21.96 -24.69
CA GLY A 461 5.01 23.26 -25.33
C GLY A 461 4.54 24.37 -24.39
N LEU A 462 4.50 24.13 -23.07
CA LEU A 462 3.92 25.03 -22.07
C LEU A 462 4.93 25.31 -20.95
N GLU A 463 5.26 26.58 -20.74
CA GLU A 463 6.27 27.01 -19.74
C GLU A 463 5.88 26.65 -18.29
N LYS A 464 4.58 26.62 -18.00
CA LYS A 464 4.04 26.42 -16.65
C LYS A 464 3.52 25.01 -16.39
N LEU A 465 3.74 24.07 -17.30
CA LEU A 465 3.25 22.70 -17.18
C LEU A 465 4.34 21.69 -17.54
N PHE A 466 4.61 20.79 -16.61
CA PHE A 466 5.60 19.73 -16.74
C PHE A 466 4.87 18.39 -16.71
N ARG A 467 5.06 17.57 -17.75
CA ARG A 467 4.61 16.18 -17.74
C ARG A 467 5.64 15.35 -16.99
N LEU A 468 5.29 14.84 -15.81
CA LEU A 468 6.23 14.12 -14.94
C LEU A 468 6.12 12.60 -15.09
N HIS A 469 4.98 12.14 -15.58
CA HIS A 469 4.59 10.74 -15.71
C HIS A 469 3.39 10.64 -16.66
N GLU A 470 3.04 9.46 -17.16
CA GLU A 470 1.83 9.23 -17.94
C GLU A 470 0.59 9.75 -17.20
N THR A 471 0.50 9.52 -15.90
CA THR A 471 -0.69 9.90 -15.12
C THR A 471 -0.60 11.25 -14.42
N ARG A 472 0.55 11.94 -14.50
CA ARG A 472 0.88 13.05 -13.60
C ARG A 472 1.49 14.25 -14.32
N VAL A 473 0.96 15.42 -13.98
CA VAL A 473 1.55 16.71 -14.36
C VAL A 473 1.84 17.56 -13.12
N GLU A 474 2.80 18.46 -13.24
CA GLU A 474 2.97 19.57 -12.32
C GLU A 474 2.71 20.87 -13.06
N MET A 475 1.95 21.78 -12.44
CA MET A 475 1.72 23.12 -12.94
C MET A 475 2.03 24.21 -11.91
N ASP A 476 2.38 25.39 -12.39
CA ASP A 476 2.45 26.60 -11.55
C ASP A 476 1.05 27.04 -11.12
N ALA A 477 0.91 27.55 -9.89
CA ALA A 477 -0.35 28.05 -9.35
C ALA A 477 -0.97 29.21 -10.16
N ARG A 478 -0.22 29.85 -11.07
CA ARG A 478 -0.68 30.86 -12.03
C ARG A 478 -0.72 30.34 -13.47
N ALA A 479 -0.91 29.05 -13.65
CA ALA A 479 -1.27 28.43 -14.93
C ALA A 479 -2.53 29.09 -15.52
N SER A 480 -2.63 29.06 -16.85
CA SER A 480 -3.73 29.63 -17.63
C SER A 480 -4.65 28.53 -18.17
N GLU A 481 -5.68 28.90 -18.94
CA GLU A 481 -6.57 27.92 -19.56
C GLU A 481 -5.83 26.97 -20.52
N LYS A 482 -4.69 27.39 -21.11
CA LYS A 482 -3.90 26.53 -22.00
C LYS A 482 -3.39 25.26 -21.30
N GLU A 483 -2.93 25.40 -20.06
CA GLU A 483 -2.47 24.27 -19.26
C GLU A 483 -3.64 23.37 -18.84
N ILE A 484 -4.82 23.95 -18.57
CA ILE A 484 -6.04 23.19 -18.29
C ILE A 484 -6.52 22.44 -19.54
N ASP A 485 -6.47 23.07 -20.72
CA ASP A 485 -6.82 22.45 -22.01
C ASP A 485 -5.91 21.26 -22.32
N TYR A 486 -4.60 21.39 -22.07
CA TYR A 486 -3.67 20.26 -22.19
C TYR A 486 -4.12 19.08 -21.32
N ILE A 487 -4.46 19.34 -20.05
CA ILE A 487 -4.91 18.28 -19.13
C ILE A 487 -6.23 17.66 -19.58
N ARG A 488 -7.16 18.49 -20.04
CA ARG A 488 -8.47 18.08 -20.56
C ARG A 488 -8.35 17.20 -21.80
N SER A 489 -7.31 17.42 -22.62
CA SER A 489 -7.10 16.70 -23.89
C SER A 489 -6.50 15.31 -23.75
N ASP A 490 -5.95 14.96 -22.57
CA ASP A 490 -5.28 13.69 -22.32
C ASP A 490 -5.88 13.01 -21.08
N ASP A 491 -6.71 12.01 -21.32
CA ASP A 491 -7.48 11.28 -20.30
C ASP A 491 -6.63 10.43 -19.36
N ARG A 492 -5.34 10.23 -19.69
CA ARG A 492 -4.38 9.54 -18.83
C ARG A 492 -4.02 10.37 -17.59
N ILE A 493 -4.13 11.70 -17.67
CA ILE A 493 -3.71 12.61 -16.58
C ILE A 493 -4.73 12.60 -15.45
N THR A 494 -4.48 11.79 -14.42
CA THR A 494 -5.39 11.65 -13.27
C THR A 494 -4.96 12.46 -12.06
N ASP A 495 -3.69 12.89 -12.00
CA ASP A 495 -3.07 13.52 -10.83
C ASP A 495 -2.36 14.83 -11.19
N VAL A 496 -2.80 15.93 -10.57
CA VAL A 496 -2.26 17.28 -10.84
C VAL A 496 -1.56 17.83 -9.62
N ILE A 497 -0.26 18.05 -9.73
CA ILE A 497 0.53 18.74 -8.71
C ILE A 497 0.46 20.25 -9.00
N ILE A 498 0.09 21.04 -8.00
CA ILE A 498 0.13 22.50 -8.07
C ILE A 498 1.26 22.99 -7.16
N ALA A 499 2.25 23.62 -7.76
CA ALA A 499 3.37 24.26 -7.08
C ALA A 499 3.27 25.78 -7.20
N SER A 500 3.82 26.51 -6.22
CA SER A 500 3.92 27.96 -6.27
C SER A 500 5.30 28.42 -5.84
N SER A 501 5.80 29.46 -6.50
CA SER A 501 7.02 30.17 -6.10
C SER A 501 6.92 30.74 -4.67
N THR A 502 5.71 31.10 -4.20
CA THR A 502 5.48 31.78 -2.90
C THR A 502 4.87 30.92 -1.80
N ASP A 503 4.53 29.65 -2.09
CA ASP A 503 3.75 28.69 -1.27
C ASP A 503 2.24 28.64 -1.54
N THR A 504 1.66 27.46 -1.26
CA THR A 504 0.22 27.16 -1.28
C THR A 504 -0.62 28.19 -0.54
N THR A 505 -0.26 28.53 0.69
CA THR A 505 -1.05 29.43 1.54
C THR A 505 -1.11 30.86 0.96
N ALA A 506 -0.04 31.33 0.33
CA ALA A 506 0.04 32.65 -0.29
C ALA A 506 -0.66 32.71 -1.65
N SER A 507 -0.80 31.58 -2.33
CA SER A 507 -1.39 31.48 -3.69
C SER A 507 -2.81 30.92 -3.69
N LEU A 508 -3.46 30.85 -2.52
CA LEU A 508 -4.75 30.19 -2.33
C LEU A 508 -5.84 30.71 -3.26
N PHE A 509 -5.83 32.00 -3.61
CA PHE A 509 -6.77 32.58 -4.56
C PHE A 509 -6.68 31.92 -5.95
N TYR A 510 -5.48 31.79 -6.49
CA TYR A 510 -5.27 31.19 -7.81
C TYR A 510 -5.49 29.68 -7.77
N ILE A 511 -5.01 29.01 -6.72
CA ILE A 511 -5.22 27.57 -6.49
C ILE A 511 -6.72 27.24 -6.48
N LYS A 512 -7.54 28.07 -5.82
CA LYS A 512 -9.00 27.90 -5.81
C LYS A 512 -9.61 27.97 -7.21
N GLN A 513 -9.09 28.81 -8.10
CA GLN A 513 -9.59 28.90 -9.48
C GLN A 513 -9.17 27.67 -10.30
N LEU A 514 -7.92 27.23 -10.17
CA LEU A 514 -7.42 26.04 -10.86
C LEU A 514 -8.18 24.78 -10.43
N ILE A 515 -8.32 24.54 -9.12
CA ILE A 515 -9.04 23.35 -8.62
C ILE A 515 -10.49 23.33 -9.09
N LYS A 516 -11.17 24.48 -9.16
CA LYS A 516 -12.52 24.54 -9.71
C LYS A 516 -12.57 24.11 -11.17
N SER A 517 -11.60 24.52 -11.97
CA SER A 517 -11.52 24.17 -13.39
C SER A 517 -11.16 22.70 -13.58
N LEU A 518 -10.24 22.18 -12.76
CA LEU A 518 -9.85 20.77 -12.75
C LEU A 518 -10.97 19.84 -12.30
N LYS A 519 -11.82 20.27 -11.37
CA LYS A 519 -12.99 19.50 -10.89
C LYS A 519 -13.96 19.15 -12.02
N ASP A 520 -14.02 19.96 -13.07
CA ASP A 520 -14.91 19.73 -14.21
C ASP A 520 -14.29 18.76 -15.25
N ILE A 521 -13.07 18.25 -15.01
CA ILE A 521 -12.38 17.28 -15.87
C ILE A 521 -12.54 15.88 -15.27
N PRO A 522 -13.38 14.98 -15.85
CA PRO A 522 -13.79 13.74 -15.19
C PRO A 522 -12.67 12.74 -14.87
N HIS A 523 -11.57 12.77 -15.64
CA HIS A 523 -10.43 11.88 -15.42
C HIS A 523 -9.45 12.40 -14.36
N VAL A 524 -9.52 13.68 -13.97
CA VAL A 524 -8.67 14.23 -12.90
C VAL A 524 -9.27 13.87 -11.54
N ASN A 525 -8.65 12.93 -10.84
CA ASN A 525 -9.15 12.41 -9.57
C ASN A 525 -8.42 12.97 -8.33
N ALA A 526 -7.25 13.60 -8.53
CA ALA A 526 -6.44 14.11 -7.44
C ALA A 526 -5.73 15.42 -7.79
N VAL A 527 -5.62 16.28 -6.78
CA VAL A 527 -4.79 17.49 -6.79
C VAL A 527 -3.88 17.50 -5.57
N ARG A 528 -2.59 17.73 -5.78
CA ARG A 528 -1.59 17.82 -4.71
C ARG A 528 -1.05 19.24 -4.62
N LEU A 529 -1.09 19.82 -3.43
CA LEU A 529 -0.55 21.14 -3.18
C LEU A 529 0.83 21.02 -2.57
N VAL A 530 1.86 21.52 -3.28
CA VAL A 530 3.21 21.59 -2.73
C VAL A 530 3.27 22.77 -1.75
N SER A 531 3.55 22.47 -0.48
CA SER A 531 3.68 23.49 0.54
C SER A 531 5.04 23.47 1.22
N LYS A 532 5.71 24.61 1.07
CA LYS A 532 6.98 24.95 1.71
C LYS A 532 6.76 25.42 3.14
N LYS A 533 5.71 26.23 3.34
CA LYS A 533 5.36 26.79 4.65
C LYS A 533 4.74 25.78 5.59
N PHE A 534 4.28 24.63 5.10
CA PHE A 534 3.81 23.57 6.00
C PHE A 534 4.90 23.17 7.00
N ASN A 535 6.14 23.02 6.55
CA ASN A 535 7.29 22.79 7.44
C ASN A 535 7.80 24.10 8.09
N THR A 536 8.06 25.13 7.28
CA THR A 536 8.83 26.30 7.77
C THR A 536 8.02 27.36 8.53
N ALA A 537 6.70 27.42 8.31
CA ALA A 537 5.79 28.40 8.90
C ALA A 537 4.37 27.81 9.06
N PRO A 538 4.20 26.71 9.82
CA PRO A 538 2.94 25.98 9.93
C PRO A 538 1.77 26.83 10.44
N GLU A 539 2.04 27.92 11.16
CA GLU A 539 1.05 28.90 11.62
C GLU A 539 0.34 29.65 10.48
N SER A 540 0.92 29.66 9.27
CA SER A 540 0.29 30.21 8.07
C SER A 540 -0.99 29.44 7.65
N TYR A 541 -1.13 28.19 8.09
CA TYR A 541 -2.36 27.40 7.95
C TYR A 541 -3.39 27.83 9.00
N THR A 542 -3.90 29.06 8.84
CA THR A 542 -4.99 29.59 9.65
C THR A 542 -6.26 28.75 9.49
N ARG A 543 -7.21 28.91 10.41
CA ARG A 543 -8.52 28.24 10.31
C ARG A 543 -9.23 28.54 8.98
N ALA A 544 -9.09 29.76 8.45
CA ALA A 544 -9.67 30.16 7.17
C ALA A 544 -9.03 29.41 5.99
N VAL A 545 -7.70 29.25 6.00
CA VAL A 545 -6.98 28.47 4.99
C VAL A 545 -7.43 27.01 5.03
N ILE A 546 -7.42 26.38 6.22
CA ILE A 546 -7.82 24.97 6.37
C ILE A 546 -9.27 24.74 5.92
N ASN A 547 -10.19 25.65 6.29
CA ASN A 547 -11.58 25.55 5.84
C ASN A 547 -11.69 25.68 4.32
N THR A 548 -10.97 26.62 3.71
CA THR A 548 -10.96 26.80 2.25
C THR A 548 -10.43 25.55 1.55
N LEU A 549 -9.34 24.95 2.04
CA LEU A 549 -8.82 23.70 1.50
C LEU A 549 -9.84 22.55 1.66
N GLY A 550 -10.50 22.47 2.82
CA GLY A 550 -11.57 21.50 3.05
C GLY A 550 -12.77 21.66 2.12
N GLU A 551 -13.13 22.89 1.73
CA GLU A 551 -14.18 23.17 0.73
C GLU A 551 -13.76 22.79 -0.70
N LEU A 552 -12.45 22.75 -0.97
CA LEU A 552 -11.88 22.36 -2.26
C LEU A 552 -11.73 20.85 -2.41
N ASN A 553 -11.59 20.13 -1.29
CA ASN A 553 -11.58 18.67 -1.29
C ASN A 553 -12.97 18.13 -1.60
N ASN A 554 -13.09 17.24 -2.60
CA ASN A 554 -14.35 16.68 -3.05
C ASN A 554 -14.25 15.15 -3.11
N LEU A 555 -14.22 14.49 -1.96
CA LEU A 555 -14.34 13.04 -1.88
C LEU A 555 -15.82 12.66 -1.97
N CYS A 556 -16.23 12.15 -3.13
CA CYS A 556 -17.58 11.67 -3.41
C CYS A 556 -17.50 10.54 -4.45
N VAL A 557 -18.55 9.71 -4.52
CA VAL A 557 -18.57 8.57 -5.47
C VAL A 557 -18.63 9.04 -6.93
N VAL A 558 -19.18 10.24 -7.18
CA VAL A 558 -19.40 10.77 -8.54
C VAL A 558 -18.43 11.92 -8.81
N ASN A 559 -17.45 11.69 -9.68
CA ASN A 559 -16.41 12.66 -10.03
C ASN A 559 -15.59 13.15 -8.79
N PRO A 560 -14.90 12.23 -8.10
CA PRO A 560 -14.07 12.59 -6.96
C PRO A 560 -12.91 13.49 -7.38
N LEU A 561 -12.60 14.48 -6.54
CA LEU A 561 -11.35 15.23 -6.61
C LEU A 561 -10.73 15.29 -5.22
N ARG A 562 -9.74 14.44 -4.99
CA ARG A 562 -9.01 14.35 -3.73
C ARG A 562 -7.96 15.45 -3.65
N LEU A 563 -8.00 16.24 -2.58
CA LEU A 563 -6.99 17.25 -2.30
C LEU A 563 -5.97 16.75 -1.27
N GLU A 564 -4.69 16.95 -1.54
CA GLU A 564 -3.59 16.56 -0.66
C GLU A 564 -2.58 17.68 -0.48
N ILE A 565 -1.81 17.59 0.60
CA ILE A 565 -0.66 18.46 0.83
C ILE A 565 0.62 17.65 0.77
N GLU A 566 1.60 18.17 0.06
CA GLU A 566 2.94 17.62 -0.03
C GLU A 566 3.96 18.61 0.55
N THR A 567 4.84 18.11 1.42
CA THR A 567 5.85 18.92 2.12
C THR A 567 7.16 18.15 2.27
N TRP A 568 8.23 18.87 2.61
CA TRP A 568 9.57 18.32 2.72
C TRP A 568 10.14 18.54 4.12
N PHE A 569 10.84 17.53 4.64
CA PHE A 569 11.60 17.58 5.89
C PHE A 569 12.96 16.92 5.67
N THR A 570 14.00 17.41 6.33
CA THR A 570 15.34 16.79 6.28
C THR A 570 15.60 15.92 7.51
N LEU A 571 15.18 16.40 8.69
CA LEU A 571 15.43 15.79 9.99
C LEU A 571 14.14 15.73 10.81
N GLY A 572 14.04 14.72 11.67
CA GLY A 572 12.89 14.58 12.56
C GLY A 572 12.72 15.74 13.55
N SER A 573 13.80 16.46 13.88
CA SER A 573 13.76 17.63 14.78
C SER A 573 12.91 18.79 14.25
N GLU A 574 12.66 18.87 12.95
CA GLU A 574 11.79 19.87 12.33
C GLU A 574 10.31 19.65 12.67
N ILE A 575 9.93 18.41 13.01
CA ILE A 575 8.55 18.03 13.27
C ILE A 575 8.20 18.29 14.74
N THR A 576 7.22 19.17 14.93
CA THR A 576 6.75 19.67 16.23
C THR A 576 5.28 19.35 16.48
N ASP A 577 4.80 19.56 17.71
CA ASP A 577 3.38 19.37 18.06
C ASP A 577 2.43 20.30 17.28
N THR A 578 2.93 21.43 16.78
CA THR A 578 2.17 22.32 15.88
C THR A 578 1.79 21.59 14.59
N HIS A 579 2.71 20.84 14.01
CA HIS A 579 2.45 20.00 12.84
C HIS A 579 1.40 18.94 13.17
N ALA A 580 1.51 18.25 14.30
CA ALA A 580 0.54 17.23 14.71
C ALA A 580 -0.89 17.78 14.88
N LYS A 581 -1.03 19.01 15.39
CA LYS A 581 -2.32 19.70 15.49
C LYS A 581 -2.85 20.11 14.12
N LEU A 582 -1.98 20.60 13.24
CA LEU A 582 -2.32 21.02 11.88
C LEU A 582 -2.80 19.83 11.04
N VAL A 583 -2.01 18.75 10.99
CA VAL A 583 -2.37 17.51 10.26
C VAL A 583 -3.72 16.98 10.71
N ARG A 584 -3.98 16.94 12.03
CA ARG A 584 -5.28 16.48 12.55
C ARG A 584 -6.44 17.30 12.01
N ARG A 585 -6.28 18.63 11.91
CA ARG A 585 -7.32 19.52 11.37
C ARG A 585 -7.56 19.28 9.87
N LEU A 586 -6.51 18.98 9.12
CA LEU A 586 -6.58 18.65 7.69
C LEU A 586 -7.18 17.26 7.46
N ASN A 587 -6.76 16.25 8.22
CA ASN A 587 -7.33 14.90 8.16
C ASN A 587 -8.83 14.91 8.49
N ASN A 588 -9.27 15.74 9.44
CA ASN A 588 -10.71 15.94 9.72
C ASN A 588 -11.48 16.69 8.61
N LYS A 589 -10.80 17.06 7.52
CA LYS A 589 -11.37 17.56 6.26
C LYS A 589 -11.10 16.59 5.09
N GLY A 590 -10.66 15.36 5.38
CA GLY A 590 -10.30 14.36 4.39
C GLY A 590 -9.00 14.67 3.61
N ILE A 591 -8.17 15.60 4.10
CA ILE A 591 -6.93 16.01 3.43
C ILE A 591 -5.74 15.34 4.11
N THR A 592 -5.11 14.39 3.42
CA THR A 592 -3.88 13.75 3.88
C THR A 592 -2.67 14.65 3.63
N VAL A 593 -1.73 14.68 4.58
CA VAL A 593 -0.43 15.35 4.43
C VAL A 593 0.66 14.31 4.20
N TYR A 594 1.39 14.45 3.10
CA TYR A 594 2.52 13.61 2.75
C TYR A 594 3.84 14.34 2.96
N GLY A 595 4.77 13.67 3.63
CA GLY A 595 6.13 14.14 3.84
C GLY A 595 7.10 13.43 2.91
N ASN A 596 8.03 14.19 2.33
CA ASN A 596 9.17 13.67 1.57
C ASN A 596 10.48 14.08 2.22
N THR A 597 11.55 13.33 1.95
CA THR A 597 12.92 13.71 2.31
C THR A 597 13.87 13.39 1.16
N ALA A 598 14.93 14.19 1.05
CA ALA A 598 16.12 13.83 0.29
C ALA A 598 17.16 13.20 1.23
N LEU A 599 17.86 12.17 0.76
CA LEU A 599 18.98 11.57 1.48
C LEU A 599 20.26 12.35 1.16
N PHE A 600 20.78 13.08 2.14
CA PHE A 600 21.99 13.88 2.01
C PHE A 600 23.15 13.20 2.75
N GLY A 601 24.25 13.00 2.03
CA GLY A 601 25.45 12.39 2.59
C GLY A 601 25.98 13.18 3.77
N GLY A 602 26.27 12.49 4.88
CA GLY A 602 26.81 13.13 6.09
C GLY A 602 25.80 13.92 6.92
N VAL A 603 24.51 13.87 6.58
CA VAL A 603 23.42 14.60 7.26
C VAL A 603 22.40 13.63 7.85
N ASN A 604 21.61 12.97 7.00
CA ASN A 604 20.50 12.11 7.39
C ASN A 604 20.59 10.70 6.78
N ASP A 605 21.69 10.39 6.11
CA ASP A 605 21.98 9.09 5.49
C ASP A 605 22.47 8.04 6.50
N SER A 606 21.72 7.93 7.60
CA SER A 606 21.86 6.87 8.60
C SER A 606 20.50 6.31 8.99
N ASP A 607 20.51 5.04 9.32
CA ASP A 607 19.36 4.28 9.81
C ASP A 607 18.70 4.94 11.05
N VAL A 608 19.48 5.52 11.95
CA VAL A 608 19.01 6.25 13.14
C VAL A 608 18.24 7.51 12.76
N GLN A 609 18.78 8.34 11.86
CA GLN A 609 18.17 9.62 11.50
C GLN A 609 16.84 9.41 10.74
N ILE A 610 16.84 8.49 9.76
CA ILE A 610 15.62 8.21 8.99
C ILE A 610 14.57 7.51 9.85
N HIS A 611 14.95 6.56 10.73
CA HIS A 611 13.99 5.95 11.65
C HIS A 611 13.36 7.00 12.59
N SER A 612 14.15 7.94 13.11
CA SER A 612 13.65 9.06 13.92
C SER A 612 12.69 9.97 13.15
N LEU A 613 13.03 10.30 11.89
CA LEU A 613 12.16 11.09 11.00
C LEU A 613 10.84 10.37 10.73
N ALA A 614 10.90 9.09 10.33
CA ALA A 614 9.75 8.25 10.04
C ALA A 614 8.80 8.16 11.24
N TYR A 615 9.34 7.85 12.42
CA TYR A 615 8.57 7.81 13.66
C TYR A 615 7.90 9.15 13.98
N ARG A 616 8.60 10.27 13.80
CA ARG A 616 8.05 11.61 14.10
C ARG A 616 6.99 12.05 13.09
N MET A 617 7.16 11.75 11.80
CA MET A 617 6.12 11.94 10.79
C MET A 617 4.86 11.16 11.17
N ARG A 618 5.03 9.86 11.44
CA ARG A 618 3.91 9.00 11.83
C ARG A 618 3.25 9.48 13.12
N LYS A 619 4.02 9.89 14.13
CA LYS A 619 3.48 10.45 15.37
C LYS A 619 2.65 11.72 15.10
N ALA A 620 3.12 12.60 14.23
CA ALA A 620 2.39 13.80 13.81
C ALA A 620 1.18 13.51 12.89
N GLY A 621 1.08 12.30 12.34
CA GLY A 621 0.04 11.90 11.38
C GLY A 621 0.39 12.26 9.93
N ILE A 622 1.64 12.63 9.67
CA ILE A 622 2.19 12.86 8.33
C ILE A 622 2.53 11.49 7.74
N GLU A 623 2.05 11.23 6.54
CA GLU A 623 2.36 9.99 5.81
C GLU A 623 3.72 10.14 5.14
N PHE A 624 4.71 9.37 5.60
CA PHE A 624 6.05 9.42 5.03
C PHE A 624 6.05 8.72 3.67
N HIS A 625 6.14 9.51 2.62
CA HIS A 625 5.90 9.04 1.26
C HIS A 625 7.18 8.62 0.55
N HIS A 626 8.02 9.60 0.21
CA HIS A 626 9.25 9.36 -0.54
C HIS A 626 10.49 9.72 0.29
N LEU A 627 11.45 8.81 0.26
CA LEU A 627 12.84 9.06 0.57
C LEU A 627 13.61 8.98 -0.74
N TYR A 628 14.03 10.13 -1.26
CA TYR A 628 14.83 10.20 -2.47
C TYR A 628 16.27 9.84 -2.15
N VAL A 629 16.72 8.69 -2.64
CA VAL A 629 18.08 8.19 -2.46
C VAL A 629 19.07 8.99 -3.30
N ALA A 630 18.67 9.39 -4.52
CA ALA A 630 19.51 10.16 -5.43
C ALA A 630 18.69 10.88 -6.50
N GLY A 631 19.38 11.74 -7.26
CA GLY A 631 18.90 12.28 -8.52
C GLY A 631 18.19 13.63 -8.45
N LEU A 632 17.81 14.09 -7.26
CA LEU A 632 17.29 15.45 -7.08
C LEU A 632 18.38 16.49 -7.39
N ALA A 633 18.00 17.67 -7.91
CA ALA A 633 18.95 18.73 -8.27
C ALA A 633 19.83 19.18 -7.08
N LEU A 634 19.28 19.19 -5.86
CA LEU A 634 20.04 19.50 -4.65
C LEU A 634 21.02 18.38 -4.27
N GLN A 635 20.64 17.12 -4.46
CA GLN A 635 21.53 15.96 -4.26
C GLN A 635 22.65 15.92 -5.29
N GLN A 636 22.38 16.26 -6.56
CA GLN A 636 23.41 16.34 -7.60
C GLN A 636 24.49 17.38 -7.29
N LYS A 637 24.19 18.39 -6.45
CA LYS A 637 25.20 19.36 -5.98
C LYS A 637 25.91 18.89 -4.72
N TRP A 638 25.16 18.41 -3.72
CA TRP A 638 25.70 18.06 -2.40
C TRP A 638 26.37 16.68 -2.36
N ASN A 639 25.72 15.66 -2.90
CA ASN A 639 26.16 14.27 -2.77
C ASN A 639 27.37 13.94 -3.65
N ILE A 640 27.78 14.81 -4.57
CA ILE A 640 29.07 14.63 -5.28
C ILE A 640 30.23 14.66 -4.29
N ASP A 641 30.22 15.65 -3.39
CA ASP A 641 31.25 15.81 -2.36
C ASP A 641 30.97 14.96 -1.11
N HIS A 642 29.71 14.57 -0.92
CA HIS A 642 29.22 13.76 0.20
C HIS A 642 28.42 12.56 -0.30
N PRO A 643 29.07 11.55 -0.90
CA PRO A 643 28.35 10.45 -1.53
C PRO A 643 27.53 9.65 -0.52
N VAL A 644 26.31 9.30 -0.92
CA VAL A 644 25.47 8.32 -0.22
C VAL A 644 25.89 6.94 -0.70
N ASP A 645 26.18 6.05 0.23
CA ASP A 645 26.45 4.65 -0.09
C ASP A 645 25.15 3.87 -0.17
N SER A 646 24.96 3.14 -1.26
CA SER A 646 23.96 2.08 -1.39
C SER A 646 23.80 1.17 -0.17
N TYR A 647 24.91 0.87 0.51
CA TYR A 647 24.90 0.03 1.71
C TYR A 647 24.11 0.70 2.84
N ASP A 648 24.22 2.01 3.01
CA ASP A 648 23.48 2.75 4.03
C ASP A 648 21.97 2.77 3.71
N VAL A 649 21.58 2.76 2.44
CA VAL A 649 20.17 2.73 2.00
C VAL A 649 19.47 1.45 2.48
N VAL A 650 20.09 0.29 2.28
CA VAL A 650 19.55 -1.00 2.73
C VAL A 650 19.54 -1.10 4.26
N ASP A 651 20.55 -0.54 4.94
CA ASP A 651 20.60 -0.51 6.42
C ASP A 651 19.47 0.38 6.98
N ILE A 652 19.23 1.53 6.35
CA ILE A 652 18.08 2.41 6.63
C ILE A 652 16.76 1.66 6.47
N ALA A 653 16.54 1.02 5.31
CA ALA A 653 15.31 0.29 5.03
C ALA A 653 15.07 -0.86 6.00
N THR A 654 16.11 -1.62 6.31
CA THR A 654 16.09 -2.71 7.27
C THR A 654 15.65 -2.23 8.65
N LYS A 655 16.23 -1.14 9.16
CA LYS A 655 15.87 -0.61 10.48
C LYS A 655 14.47 -0.05 10.53
N VAL A 656 14.09 0.79 9.56
CA VAL A 656 12.74 1.38 9.49
C VAL A 656 11.69 0.27 9.42
N ARG A 657 11.94 -0.80 8.66
CA ARG A 657 11.02 -1.94 8.59
C ARG A 657 10.93 -2.73 9.90
N ARG A 658 12.07 -3.02 10.52
CA ARG A 658 12.15 -3.84 11.73
C ARG A 658 11.54 -3.13 12.94
N GLU A 659 11.92 -1.88 13.16
CA GLU A 659 11.63 -1.13 14.39
C GLU A 659 10.41 -0.22 14.25
N GLY A 660 10.09 0.20 13.02
CA GLY A 660 8.98 1.08 12.73
C GLY A 660 7.63 0.38 12.50
N SER A 661 6.59 1.19 12.31
CA SER A 661 5.29 0.76 11.82
C SER A 661 5.36 0.39 10.33
N GLY A 662 4.46 -0.50 9.88
CA GLY A 662 4.21 -0.66 8.45
C GLY A 662 3.87 0.68 7.76
N ARG A 663 3.25 1.63 8.48
CA ARG A 663 2.91 2.97 7.98
C ARG A 663 4.05 4.00 8.03
N GLU A 664 5.20 3.64 8.59
CA GLU A 664 6.38 4.52 8.69
C GLU A 664 7.36 4.33 7.53
N ILE A 665 7.18 3.29 6.73
CA ILE A 665 8.12 2.93 5.67
C ILE A 665 7.89 3.85 4.46
N PRO A 666 8.88 4.66 4.04
CA PRO A 666 8.77 5.41 2.80
C PRO A 666 9.02 4.50 1.59
N ARG A 667 8.74 4.99 0.39
CA ARG A 667 9.38 4.44 -0.82
C ARG A 667 10.76 5.05 -1.00
N TYR A 668 11.69 4.21 -1.39
CA TYR A 668 13.06 4.60 -1.69
C TYR A 668 13.11 4.91 -3.19
N MET A 669 13.25 6.19 -3.54
CA MET A 669 13.08 6.69 -4.90
C MET A 669 14.39 7.18 -5.49
N ILE A 670 14.58 7.00 -6.80
CA ILE A 670 15.60 7.67 -7.59
C ILE A 670 14.88 8.59 -8.58
N SER A 671 15.20 9.88 -8.55
CA SER A 671 14.68 10.85 -9.51
C SER A 671 15.58 10.88 -10.76
N THR A 672 15.00 10.78 -11.95
CA THR A 672 15.76 10.82 -13.21
C THR A 672 15.15 11.83 -14.18
N PRO A 673 15.88 12.24 -15.25
CA PRO A 673 15.31 13.07 -16.31
C PRO A 673 14.13 12.42 -17.05
N LEU A 674 13.98 11.09 -16.95
CA LEU A 674 12.94 10.31 -17.63
C LEU A 674 11.84 9.82 -16.67
N GLY A 675 11.77 10.39 -15.47
CA GLY A 675 10.79 10.03 -14.44
C GLY A 675 11.42 9.40 -13.20
N GLU A 676 10.57 9.04 -12.25
CA GLU A 676 11.00 8.49 -10.95
C GLU A 676 10.88 6.96 -10.95
N VAL A 677 11.86 6.28 -10.35
CA VAL A 677 11.86 4.82 -10.20
C VAL A 677 12.13 4.40 -8.76
N ASP A 678 11.64 3.24 -8.36
CA ASP A 678 11.97 2.64 -7.07
C ASP A 678 13.43 2.17 -7.07
N TYR A 679 14.12 2.33 -5.95
CA TYR A 679 15.45 1.79 -5.70
C TYR A 679 15.40 0.26 -5.73
N GLY A 680 15.98 -0.37 -6.77
CA GLY A 680 16.10 -1.81 -6.92
C GLY A 680 14.83 -2.54 -7.39
N LEU A 681 13.63 -2.07 -7.02
CA LEU A 681 12.38 -2.78 -7.35
C LEU A 681 11.93 -2.58 -8.81
N THR A 682 12.04 -1.35 -9.32
CA THR A 682 11.67 -1.02 -10.71
C THR A 682 12.85 -0.42 -11.48
N SER A 683 14.05 -0.69 -10.98
CA SER A 683 15.29 -0.23 -11.57
C SER A 683 16.44 -1.15 -11.18
N SER A 684 17.44 -1.23 -12.03
CA SER A 684 18.60 -2.10 -11.84
C SER A 684 19.90 -1.32 -11.98
N PHE A 685 20.90 -1.68 -11.18
CA PHE A 685 22.23 -1.07 -11.24
C PHE A 685 23.02 -1.58 -12.44
N VAL A 686 23.57 -0.65 -13.21
CA VAL A 686 24.53 -0.91 -14.30
C VAL A 686 25.82 -0.20 -13.93
N ASN A 687 26.85 -0.96 -13.57
CA ASN A 687 28.15 -0.41 -13.21
C ASN A 687 29.10 -0.48 -14.40
N GLU A 688 29.47 0.68 -14.91
CA GLU A 688 30.51 0.81 -15.95
C GLU A 688 31.55 1.84 -15.49
N ASN A 689 32.82 1.44 -15.50
CA ASN A 689 33.96 2.34 -15.26
C ASN A 689 33.90 3.15 -13.95
N GLY A 690 33.32 2.58 -12.88
CA GLY A 690 33.22 3.22 -11.56
C GLY A 690 32.14 4.29 -11.43
N GLN A 691 31.32 4.51 -12.47
CA GLN A 691 30.12 5.34 -12.40
C GLN A 691 28.88 4.48 -12.17
N VAL A 692 28.01 4.92 -11.27
CA VAL A 692 26.71 4.30 -11.05
C VAL A 692 25.75 4.75 -12.14
N LYS A 693 25.28 3.80 -12.95
CA LYS A 693 24.15 4.00 -13.86
C LYS A 693 22.97 3.15 -13.39
N ILE A 694 21.77 3.62 -13.69
CA ILE A 694 20.53 2.94 -13.35
C ILE A 694 19.74 2.68 -14.63
N LYS A 695 19.43 1.41 -14.87
CA LYS A 695 18.48 0.99 -15.90
C LYS A 695 17.05 1.13 -15.36
N LEU A 696 16.18 1.79 -16.10
CA LEU A 696 14.79 2.05 -15.71
C LEU A 696 13.89 0.91 -16.21
N ASP A 697 13.80 -0.17 -15.43
CA ASP A 697 13.11 -1.42 -15.84
C ASP A 697 11.60 -1.25 -16.08
N CYS A 698 10.99 -0.23 -15.49
CA CYS A 698 9.58 0.09 -15.72
C CYS A 698 9.30 0.85 -17.02
N PHE A 699 10.31 1.42 -17.67
CA PHE A 699 10.12 2.21 -18.88
C PHE A 699 10.83 1.58 -20.08
N ASP A 700 10.21 1.75 -21.24
CA ASP A 700 10.85 1.52 -22.53
C ASP A 700 10.68 2.77 -23.42
N LEU A 701 11.29 2.74 -24.61
CA LEU A 701 11.18 3.87 -25.54
C LEU A 701 9.75 4.08 -26.07
N SER A 702 8.91 3.04 -26.08
CA SER A 702 7.53 3.14 -26.56
C SER A 702 6.67 3.97 -25.62
N TYR A 703 6.85 3.79 -24.31
CA TYR A 703 6.19 4.59 -23.27
C TYR A 703 6.36 6.10 -23.52
N PHE A 704 7.58 6.57 -23.77
CA PHE A 704 7.82 8.00 -24.01
C PHE A 704 7.27 8.47 -25.37
N LYS A 705 7.31 7.61 -26.39
CA LYS A 705 6.75 7.90 -27.71
C LYS A 705 5.23 7.98 -27.72
N GLU A 706 4.56 7.22 -26.86
CA GLU A 706 3.11 7.32 -26.63
C GLU A 706 2.71 8.64 -25.93
N LEU A 707 3.63 9.24 -25.17
CA LEU A 707 3.42 10.57 -24.58
C LEU A 707 3.73 11.69 -25.57
N ASN A 708 4.76 11.51 -26.41
CA ASN A 708 5.13 12.44 -27.47
C ASN A 708 5.79 11.66 -28.62
N GLU A 709 5.14 11.61 -29.78
CA GLU A 709 5.61 10.84 -30.95
C GLU A 709 7.02 11.26 -31.43
N ASN A 710 7.42 12.50 -31.15
CA ASN A 710 8.71 13.07 -31.51
C ASN A 710 9.76 12.93 -30.39
N PHE A 711 9.48 12.11 -29.36
CA PHE A 711 10.40 11.90 -28.26
C PHE A 711 11.74 11.33 -28.73
N VAL A 712 12.81 11.96 -28.26
CA VAL A 712 14.19 11.51 -28.41
C VAL A 712 14.83 11.41 -27.04
N LEU A 713 15.67 10.41 -26.84
CA LEU A 713 16.40 10.25 -25.58
C LEU A 713 17.30 11.46 -25.33
N PRO A 714 17.32 12.01 -24.10
CA PRO A 714 18.25 13.05 -23.71
C PRO A 714 19.71 12.62 -23.86
N ASP A 715 20.59 13.59 -24.08
CA ASP A 715 22.03 13.37 -24.19
C ASP A 715 22.59 12.63 -22.97
N GLY A 716 23.46 11.64 -23.21
CA GLY A 716 24.10 10.85 -22.16
C GLY A 716 23.25 9.69 -21.61
N ILE A 717 22.02 9.52 -22.08
CA ILE A 717 21.16 8.37 -21.78
C ILE A 717 21.25 7.35 -22.93
N THR A 718 21.49 6.09 -22.59
CA THR A 718 21.53 4.96 -23.55
C THR A 718 20.37 4.01 -23.29
N THR A 719 20.28 2.93 -24.07
CA THR A 719 19.29 1.87 -23.83
C THR A 719 19.96 0.50 -23.71
N GLU A 720 19.43 -0.33 -22.83
CA GLU A 720 19.80 -1.74 -22.70
C GLU A 720 18.51 -2.58 -22.67
N ASN A 721 18.37 -3.54 -23.60
CA ASN A 721 17.15 -4.34 -23.78
C ASN A 721 15.86 -3.50 -23.92
N GLY A 722 15.96 -2.31 -24.52
CA GLY A 722 14.83 -1.38 -24.74
C GLY A 722 14.58 -0.40 -23.59
N SER A 723 15.12 -0.64 -22.40
CA SER A 723 14.99 0.25 -21.24
C SER A 723 16.07 1.33 -21.21
N PRO A 724 15.74 2.59 -20.84
CA PRO A 724 16.74 3.65 -20.67
C PRO A 724 17.73 3.35 -19.54
N VAL A 725 18.98 3.75 -19.73
CA VAL A 725 20.07 3.67 -18.73
C VAL A 725 20.59 5.07 -18.45
N VAL A 726 20.44 5.52 -17.21
CA VAL A 726 20.70 6.89 -16.78
C VAL A 726 21.89 6.95 -15.81
N PRO A 727 22.87 7.84 -16.02
CA PRO A 727 23.94 8.06 -15.04
C PRO A 727 23.40 8.77 -13.78
N ILE A 728 23.78 8.27 -12.60
CA ILE A 728 23.39 8.86 -11.31
C ILE A 728 24.63 9.37 -10.58
N GLN A 729 24.58 10.63 -10.17
CA GLN A 729 25.64 11.29 -9.42
C GLN A 729 25.38 11.24 -7.91
N GLY A 730 26.46 11.15 -7.13
CA GLY A 730 26.42 11.20 -5.67
C GLY A 730 25.87 9.95 -4.96
N LEU A 731 25.51 8.91 -5.72
CA LEU A 731 25.27 7.56 -5.21
C LEU A 731 26.50 6.71 -5.52
N ILE A 732 27.04 6.02 -4.52
CA ILE A 732 28.16 5.09 -4.71
C ILE A 732 27.77 3.68 -4.30
N LYS A 733 28.44 2.71 -4.94
CA LYS A 733 28.30 1.29 -4.63
C LYS A 733 29.63 0.75 -4.12
N SER A 734 29.78 0.63 -2.81
CA SER A 734 31.03 0.16 -2.18
C SER A 734 31.23 -1.35 -2.27
N ASN A 735 30.24 -2.09 -2.80
CA ASN A 735 30.33 -3.53 -3.03
C ASN A 735 29.68 -3.91 -4.38
N LEU A 736 29.68 -5.20 -4.71
CA LEU A 736 29.07 -5.71 -5.95
C LEU A 736 27.65 -6.27 -5.75
N PHE A 737 27.02 -6.04 -4.60
CA PHE A 737 25.75 -6.67 -4.26
C PHE A 737 24.61 -6.13 -5.14
N PRO A 738 23.75 -6.97 -5.76
CA PRO A 738 22.85 -6.51 -6.82
C PRO A 738 21.78 -5.51 -6.37
N VAL A 739 21.32 -5.64 -5.13
CA VAL A 739 20.27 -4.82 -4.53
C VAL A 739 20.82 -3.52 -3.92
N SER A 740 22.14 -3.36 -3.86
CA SER A 740 22.80 -2.14 -3.38
C SER A 740 23.36 -1.35 -4.55
#